data_AF-A0A8E2BBG1-F1
#
_entry.id   AF-A0A8E2BBG1-F1
#
_cell.length_a   1.000
_cell.length_b   1.000
_cell.length_c   1.000
_cell.angle_alpha   90.00
_cell.angle_beta   90.00
_cell.angle_gamma   90.00
#
_symmetry.space_group_name_H-M   'P 1'
#
loop_
_entity.id
_entity.type
_entity.pdbx_description
1 polymer ?
#
loop_
_entity_poly.entity_id
_entity_poly.type
_entity_poly.pdbx_seq_one_letter_code
_entity_poly.pdbx_strand_id
1 'polypeptide(L)'
;MTNVVHQIDPARVLFGPQSTDQVRDEVARLERSRVLLITSPSAQEAAARIEGQFPAGMVARFDDAQPHTPVEITEQALTVLRAHAADVIVAIGGGSAIGLAKALAVRTGLDQVVLPTTYAGSEVTPVLGETADGVKTTRSGPEIRPETVIYDVDLTLSMPIGLTVTSAVNALAHAAEALCSPQANAVTDALAVRAIAAIGHALPMVVQDPEDRAARSELLEGAWLAGTCLGAVDMGLHHTLCHVLGGSFDLPHAATHTVVLPHALAYNAPAAPEAMRRIAEALGVPDAPSGLHDLISTLGGPTSLAALGLPGSELAHAAALAAGTPHPNPRPVSEEGIRALLTEAWQGGQPGGGRRWPGAELRQLLAEVERSFGNAPQARLRTLLTSLVRHLHGYVAENDLTSAEWMSAIDFLTRTGQMSSATRQEFILFSDSLGVSSAVDILGNSRSTGTTPSAVLGPFYLEGPPETPQGTDIGAGLDGVPLFTEVRVVSQTGEPLADAVVDVWQSNKDGFYDVQLPEVEGPVLRARFRTDDDGLLRYWSILPADYPIPSDGPVGEMLAAANRHAYRAAHVHFLINAVGHQQLITQLFPTSSKYLDSDAVFGVKQPLIVEFTNPGGPTPDGRKVTGEWRRLDYTFTLARIPDPARLFDDAFVDVMEIVEDVDQAPDIVGRVLDV
;
A
#
# COMPACT_ATOMS: atom_id res chain seq x y z
N MET A 1 -10.13 -21.27 -6.36
CA MET A 1 -10.23 -21.25 -4.87
C MET A 1 -9.49 -22.47 -4.37
N THR A 2 -8.48 -22.27 -3.51
CA THR A 2 -7.83 -23.36 -2.78
C THR A 2 -8.77 -23.86 -1.68
N ASN A 3 -8.73 -25.16 -1.38
CA ASN A 3 -9.47 -25.71 -0.25
C ASN A 3 -8.85 -25.17 1.04
N VAL A 4 -9.68 -24.65 1.95
CA VAL A 4 -9.24 -24.07 3.22
C VAL A 4 -9.93 -24.80 4.37
N VAL A 5 -9.17 -25.11 5.41
CA VAL A 5 -9.68 -25.57 6.71
C VAL A 5 -9.41 -24.45 7.71
N HIS A 6 -10.47 -23.97 8.36
CA HIS A 6 -10.35 -23.02 9.46
C HIS A 6 -10.99 -23.64 10.70
N GLN A 7 -10.23 -23.71 11.79
CA GLN A 7 -10.68 -24.23 13.07
C GLN A 7 -10.60 -23.12 14.12
N ILE A 8 -11.67 -22.99 14.90
CA ILE A 8 -11.76 -22.08 16.04
C ILE A 8 -11.86 -22.95 17.28
N ASP A 9 -10.87 -22.85 18.15
CA ASP A 9 -10.88 -23.54 19.44
C ASP A 9 -11.61 -22.69 20.49
N PRO A 10 -12.25 -23.32 21.49
CA PRO A 10 -12.91 -22.58 22.56
C PRO A 10 -11.86 -21.79 23.37
N ALA A 11 -12.05 -20.48 23.45
CA ALA A 11 -11.26 -19.59 24.30
C ALA A 11 -12.18 -18.51 24.88
N ARG A 12 -12.04 -18.20 26.17
CA ARG A 12 -12.69 -17.05 26.80
C ARG A 12 -11.67 -15.95 27.03
N VAL A 13 -11.97 -14.76 26.52
CA VAL A 13 -11.10 -13.58 26.67
C VAL A 13 -11.86 -12.48 27.41
N LEU A 14 -11.27 -12.01 28.50
CA LEU A 14 -11.66 -10.77 29.16
C LEU A 14 -10.60 -9.73 28.79
N PHE A 15 -11.03 -8.54 28.37
CA PHE A 15 -10.13 -7.50 27.92
C PHE A 15 -10.56 -6.15 28.48
N GLY A 16 -9.62 -5.42 29.06
CA GLY A 16 -9.83 -4.05 29.52
C GLY A 16 -9.06 -3.74 30.81
N PRO A 17 -8.97 -2.45 31.18
CA PRO A 17 -8.34 -2.02 32.42
C PRO A 17 -9.06 -2.63 33.64
N GLN A 18 -8.29 -2.95 34.68
CA GLN A 18 -8.80 -3.50 35.95
C GLN A 18 -9.54 -4.85 35.79
N SER A 19 -9.36 -5.54 34.66
CA SER A 19 -9.95 -6.86 34.45
C SER A 19 -9.38 -7.92 35.39
N THR A 20 -8.23 -7.65 36.03
CA THR A 20 -7.70 -8.45 37.15
C THR A 20 -8.68 -8.62 38.30
N ASP A 21 -9.64 -7.71 38.51
CA ASP A 21 -10.66 -7.83 39.57
C ASP A 21 -11.63 -9.01 39.35
N GLN A 22 -11.68 -9.56 38.13
CA GLN A 22 -12.58 -10.66 37.74
C GLN A 22 -11.94 -12.06 37.87
N VAL A 23 -10.69 -12.18 38.35
CA VAL A 23 -10.00 -13.48 38.44
C VAL A 23 -10.78 -14.47 39.32
N ARG A 24 -11.32 -14.01 40.47
CA ARG A 24 -12.18 -14.84 41.32
C ARG A 24 -13.40 -15.36 40.59
N ASP A 25 -14.07 -14.50 39.82
CA ASP A 25 -15.30 -14.87 39.11
C ASP A 25 -15.02 -15.88 38.00
N GLU A 26 -13.88 -15.76 37.32
CA GLU A 26 -13.45 -16.72 36.30
C GLU A 26 -13.06 -18.08 36.88
N VAL A 27 -12.39 -18.10 38.04
CA VAL A 27 -12.13 -19.36 38.77
C VAL A 27 -13.44 -20.02 39.22
N ALA A 28 -14.39 -19.24 39.74
CA ALA A 28 -15.70 -19.75 40.14
C ALA A 28 -16.51 -20.28 38.95
N ARG A 29 -16.42 -19.63 37.78
CA ARG A 29 -17.08 -20.05 36.52
C ARG A 29 -16.58 -21.42 36.04
N LEU A 30 -15.31 -21.75 36.30
CA LEU A 30 -14.72 -23.06 36.01
C LEU A 30 -15.09 -24.12 37.06
N GLU A 31 -15.91 -23.78 38.07
CA GLU A 31 -16.28 -24.65 39.18
C GLU A 31 -15.05 -25.12 39.97
N ARG A 32 -14.08 -24.21 40.16
CA ARG A 32 -12.82 -24.43 40.89
C ARG A 32 -12.70 -23.50 42.09
N SER A 33 -11.81 -23.84 43.03
CA SER A 33 -11.73 -23.12 44.30
C SER A 33 -10.36 -23.13 45.00
N ARG A 34 -9.43 -24.00 44.56
CA ARG A 34 -8.13 -24.25 45.17
C ARG A 34 -7.03 -23.84 44.19
N VAL A 35 -6.69 -22.55 44.23
CA VAL A 35 -5.80 -21.89 43.29
C VAL A 35 -4.32 -22.17 43.62
N LEU A 36 -3.58 -22.64 42.62
CA LEU A 36 -2.13 -22.44 42.55
C LEU A 36 -1.83 -21.17 41.74
N LEU A 37 -1.23 -20.17 42.39
CA LEU A 37 -0.78 -18.96 41.70
C LEU A 37 0.66 -19.13 41.18
N ILE A 38 0.84 -18.99 39.87
CA ILE A 38 2.16 -18.92 39.22
C ILE A 38 2.42 -17.46 38.86
N THR A 39 3.59 -16.94 39.22
CA THR A 39 3.95 -15.56 38.87
C THR A 39 5.39 -15.44 38.40
N SER A 40 5.64 -14.51 37.47
CA SER A 40 6.99 -14.06 37.18
C SER A 40 7.47 -13.03 38.22
N PRO A 41 8.79 -12.84 38.39
CA PRO A 41 9.35 -11.81 39.26
C PRO A 41 8.88 -10.38 38.92
N SER A 42 8.52 -10.13 37.65
CA SER A 42 8.04 -8.82 37.18
C SER A 42 6.60 -8.49 37.57
N ALA A 43 5.81 -9.46 38.04
CA ALA A 43 4.38 -9.31 38.29
C ALA A 43 3.98 -9.39 39.77
N GLN A 44 4.94 -9.25 40.68
CA GLN A 44 4.79 -9.48 42.12
C GLN A 44 3.68 -8.65 42.79
N GLU A 45 3.54 -7.38 42.41
CA GLU A 45 2.51 -6.51 42.97
C GLU A 45 1.10 -6.94 42.54
N ALA A 46 0.93 -7.27 41.26
CA ALA A 46 -0.33 -7.77 40.73
C ALA A 46 -0.66 -9.17 41.30
N ALA A 47 0.34 -10.02 41.47
CA ALA A 47 0.20 -11.32 42.14
C ALA A 47 -0.34 -11.16 43.57
N ALA A 48 0.16 -10.18 44.34
CA ALA A 48 -0.35 -9.91 45.69
C ALA A 48 -1.82 -9.45 45.69
N ARG A 49 -2.25 -8.66 44.68
CA ARG A 49 -3.67 -8.28 44.53
C ARG A 49 -4.54 -9.49 44.24
N ILE A 50 -4.11 -10.36 43.33
CA ILE A 50 -4.82 -11.61 42.99
C ILE A 50 -4.90 -12.53 44.22
N GLU A 51 -3.81 -12.67 44.96
CA GLU A 51 -3.78 -13.45 46.20
C GLU A 51 -4.79 -12.95 47.24
N GLY A 52 -4.93 -11.62 47.38
CA GLY A 52 -5.97 -11.00 48.22
C GLY A 52 -7.41 -11.34 47.79
N GLN A 53 -7.62 -11.71 46.51
CA GLN A 53 -8.92 -12.18 46.04
C GLN A 53 -9.22 -13.63 46.47
N PHE A 54 -8.31 -14.39 47.08
CA PHE A 54 -8.58 -15.76 47.51
C PHE A 54 -8.15 -16.07 48.95
N PRO A 55 -8.74 -15.44 49.99
CA PRO A 55 -8.28 -15.60 51.38
C PRO A 55 -8.27 -17.04 51.91
N ALA A 56 -9.17 -17.90 51.42
CA ALA A 56 -9.22 -19.33 51.77
C ALA A 56 -9.05 -20.26 50.56
N GLY A 57 -9.00 -19.70 49.35
CA GLY A 57 -8.90 -20.44 48.09
C GLY A 57 -7.49 -20.46 47.51
N MET A 58 -6.60 -19.55 47.93
CA MET A 58 -5.18 -19.60 47.55
C MET A 58 -4.51 -20.69 48.35
N VAL A 59 -4.18 -21.82 47.71
CA VAL A 59 -3.61 -22.98 48.41
C VAL A 59 -2.09 -23.03 48.31
N ALA A 60 -1.52 -22.45 47.27
CA ALA A 60 -0.08 -22.32 47.09
C ALA A 60 0.27 -21.24 46.07
N ARG A 61 1.52 -20.82 46.12
CA ARG A 61 2.12 -19.86 45.18
C ARG A 61 3.50 -20.34 44.74
N PHE A 62 3.82 -20.16 43.45
CA PHE A 62 5.08 -20.56 42.84
C PHE A 62 5.66 -19.41 42.00
N ASP A 63 6.83 -18.91 42.43
CA ASP A 63 7.42 -17.66 41.90
C ASP A 63 8.66 -17.89 41.03
N ASP A 64 9.07 -19.15 40.83
CA ASP A 64 10.30 -19.51 40.13
C ASP A 64 10.03 -19.94 38.67
N ALA A 65 9.13 -19.25 37.98
CA ALA A 65 8.89 -19.50 36.56
C ALA A 65 10.11 -19.04 35.72
N GLN A 66 10.76 -19.96 35.03
CA GLN A 66 12.01 -19.69 34.30
C GLN A 66 11.83 -19.64 32.77
N PRO A 67 12.67 -18.88 32.04
CA PRO A 67 12.74 -18.93 30.57
C PRO A 67 12.88 -20.36 30.04
N HIS A 68 12.24 -20.63 28.90
CA HIS A 68 12.23 -21.92 28.21
C HIS A 68 11.58 -23.10 28.95
N THR A 69 10.95 -22.88 30.10
CA THR A 69 10.21 -23.89 30.87
C THR A 69 11.04 -25.18 31.10
N PRO A 70 12.11 -25.12 31.91
CA PRO A 70 12.90 -26.31 32.22
C PRO A 70 12.04 -27.37 32.91
N VAL A 71 12.17 -28.63 32.51
CA VAL A 71 11.35 -29.73 33.07
C VAL A 71 11.56 -29.87 34.57
N GLU A 72 12.75 -29.56 35.08
CA GLU A 72 13.07 -29.58 36.51
C GLU A 72 12.22 -28.58 37.31
N ILE A 73 11.98 -27.39 36.74
CA ILE A 73 11.13 -26.36 37.34
C ILE A 73 9.67 -26.79 37.28
N THR A 74 9.24 -27.41 36.18
CA THR A 74 7.90 -27.99 36.06
C THR A 74 7.65 -29.05 37.13
N GLU A 75 8.59 -29.96 37.39
CA GLU A 75 8.44 -31.01 38.41
C GLU A 75 8.40 -30.44 39.84
N GLN A 76 9.15 -29.35 40.11
CA GLN A 76 9.06 -28.63 41.39
C GLN A 76 7.68 -28.00 41.58
N ALA A 77 7.18 -27.28 40.58
CA ALA A 77 5.84 -26.68 40.61
C ALA A 77 4.76 -27.76 40.74
N LEU A 78 4.92 -28.91 40.07
CA LEU A 78 4.00 -30.05 40.15
C LEU A 78 3.97 -30.68 41.55
N THR A 79 5.12 -30.72 42.23
CA THR A 79 5.20 -31.17 43.63
C THR A 79 4.41 -30.24 44.55
N VAL A 80 4.56 -28.93 44.38
CA VAL A 80 3.80 -27.92 45.13
C VAL A 80 2.31 -28.04 44.86
N LEU A 81 1.93 -28.14 43.58
CA LEU A 81 0.54 -28.30 43.11
C LEU A 81 -0.14 -29.50 43.80
N ARG A 82 0.52 -30.67 43.77
CA ARG A 82 0.00 -31.91 44.36
C ARG A 82 -0.05 -31.86 45.89
N ALA A 83 0.99 -31.34 46.54
CA ALA A 83 1.05 -31.24 48.01
C ALA A 83 -0.08 -30.38 48.58
N HIS A 84 -0.53 -29.38 47.83
CA HIS A 84 -1.60 -28.47 48.24
C HIS A 84 -2.95 -28.80 47.60
N ALA A 85 -3.05 -29.89 46.83
CA ALA A 85 -4.26 -30.32 46.13
C ALA A 85 -4.96 -29.17 45.40
N ALA A 86 -4.19 -28.39 44.61
CA ALA A 86 -4.77 -27.35 43.77
C ALA A 86 -5.67 -27.96 42.69
N ASP A 87 -6.76 -27.27 42.35
CA ASP A 87 -7.74 -27.69 41.33
C ASP A 87 -7.80 -26.73 40.13
N VAL A 88 -7.07 -25.62 40.17
CA VAL A 88 -6.94 -24.64 39.08
C VAL A 88 -5.58 -23.94 39.15
N ILE A 89 -5.07 -23.57 37.98
CA ILE A 89 -3.83 -22.79 37.84
C ILE A 89 -4.20 -21.36 37.45
N VAL A 90 -3.76 -20.39 38.23
CA VAL A 90 -3.81 -18.97 37.86
C VAL A 90 -2.38 -18.53 37.56
N ALA A 91 -2.12 -18.01 36.36
CA ALA A 91 -0.76 -17.59 35.98
C ALA A 91 -0.72 -16.13 35.56
N ILE A 92 0.16 -15.35 36.18
CA ILE A 92 0.38 -13.94 35.83
C ILE A 92 1.84 -13.71 35.45
N GLY A 93 2.07 -13.14 34.28
CA GLY A 93 3.41 -12.82 33.80
C GLY A 93 3.56 -12.93 32.29
N GLY A 94 4.81 -12.95 31.85
CA GLY A 94 5.14 -13.19 30.44
C GLY A 94 5.11 -14.67 30.04
N GLY A 95 5.72 -14.97 28.89
CA GLY A 95 5.73 -16.31 28.29
C GLY A 95 6.24 -17.44 29.21
N SER A 96 7.15 -17.16 30.15
CA SER A 96 7.66 -18.15 31.11
C SER A 96 6.62 -18.63 32.12
N ALA A 97 5.84 -17.70 32.70
CA ALA A 97 4.80 -18.03 33.66
C ALA A 97 3.65 -18.81 32.99
N ILE A 98 3.25 -18.35 31.80
CA ILE A 98 2.24 -19.03 30.97
C ILE A 98 2.75 -20.39 30.50
N GLY A 99 4.02 -20.49 30.10
CA GLY A 99 4.66 -21.76 29.71
C GLY A 99 4.67 -22.79 30.84
N LEU A 100 4.98 -22.38 32.07
CA LEU A 100 4.91 -23.25 33.24
C LEU A 100 3.46 -23.68 33.55
N ALA A 101 2.49 -22.76 33.44
CA ALA A 101 1.07 -23.09 33.61
C ALA A 101 0.61 -24.16 32.62
N LYS A 102 0.96 -24.00 31.35
CA LYS A 102 0.72 -24.97 30.29
C LYS A 102 1.37 -26.32 30.59
N ALA A 103 2.62 -26.33 31.05
CA ALA A 103 3.34 -27.56 31.36
C ALA A 103 2.69 -28.34 32.52
N LEU A 104 2.13 -27.64 33.51
CA LEU A 104 1.34 -28.24 34.59
C LEU A 104 -0.02 -28.72 34.10
N ALA A 105 -0.73 -27.93 33.29
CA ALA A 105 -2.04 -28.29 32.74
C ALA A 105 -1.96 -29.58 31.92
N VAL A 106 -1.00 -29.71 31.00
CA VAL A 106 -0.78 -30.94 30.21
C VAL A 106 -0.56 -32.19 31.07
N ARG A 107 0.08 -32.03 32.23
CA ARG A 107 0.40 -33.15 33.14
C ARG A 107 -0.73 -33.51 34.10
N THR A 108 -1.67 -32.59 34.32
CA THR A 108 -2.68 -32.70 35.40
C THR A 108 -4.11 -32.66 34.91
N GLY A 109 -4.36 -32.11 33.72
CA GLY A 109 -5.69 -31.82 33.21
C GLY A 109 -6.42 -30.68 33.95
N LEU A 110 -5.69 -29.85 34.70
CA LEU A 110 -6.28 -28.72 35.42
C LEU A 110 -6.52 -27.52 34.49
N ASP A 111 -7.62 -26.82 34.77
CA ASP A 111 -7.98 -25.59 34.08
C ASP A 111 -7.00 -24.44 34.41
N GLN A 112 -6.87 -23.50 33.47
CA GLN A 112 -5.95 -22.38 33.48
C GLN A 112 -6.70 -21.05 33.34
N VAL A 113 -6.36 -20.09 34.20
CA VAL A 113 -6.70 -18.67 34.04
C VAL A 113 -5.40 -17.89 33.93
N VAL A 114 -5.13 -17.30 32.76
CA VAL A 114 -3.85 -16.66 32.46
C VAL A 114 -3.98 -15.14 32.28
N LEU A 115 -3.02 -14.40 32.79
CA LEU A 115 -2.94 -12.94 32.79
C LEU A 115 -1.60 -12.50 32.17
N PRO A 116 -1.54 -12.32 30.85
CA PRO A 116 -0.32 -11.95 30.17
C PRO A 116 0.12 -10.52 30.54
N THR A 117 1.41 -10.36 30.81
CA THR A 117 2.04 -9.04 31.08
C THR A 117 3.01 -8.62 29.97
N THR A 118 3.06 -9.39 28.87
CA THR A 118 3.92 -9.16 27.70
C THR A 118 3.14 -9.46 26.43
N TYR A 119 3.68 -9.10 25.26
CA TYR A 119 3.03 -9.31 23.96
C TYR A 119 3.44 -10.64 23.31
N ALA A 120 3.63 -11.71 24.08
CA ALA A 120 4.18 -12.95 23.56
C ALA A 120 3.13 -13.83 22.85
N GLY A 121 1.84 -13.66 23.16
CA GLY A 121 0.74 -14.39 22.52
C GLY A 121 0.61 -15.86 22.92
N SER A 122 1.46 -16.39 23.82
CA SER A 122 1.42 -17.78 24.27
C SER A 122 0.06 -18.16 24.88
N GLU A 123 -0.55 -17.24 25.60
CA GLU A 123 -1.86 -17.35 26.25
C GLU A 123 -3.00 -17.83 25.33
N VAL A 124 -2.89 -17.64 24.01
CA VAL A 124 -3.90 -18.03 23.02
C VAL A 124 -3.39 -19.05 22.01
N THR A 125 -2.32 -19.79 22.34
CA THR A 125 -1.79 -20.88 21.50
C THR A 125 -1.92 -22.24 22.17
N PRO A 126 -2.10 -23.32 21.38
CA PRO A 126 -2.07 -24.69 21.87
C PRO A 126 -0.63 -25.23 21.98
N VAL A 127 0.39 -24.37 21.92
CA VAL A 127 1.81 -24.75 21.82
C VAL A 127 2.50 -24.62 23.16
N LEU A 128 3.30 -25.63 23.52
CA LEU A 128 4.17 -25.66 24.69
C LEU A 128 5.58 -26.05 24.27
N GLY A 129 6.57 -25.23 24.65
CA GLY A 129 7.98 -25.57 24.58
C GLY A 129 8.54 -25.87 25.96
N GLU A 130 9.29 -26.96 26.09
CA GLU A 130 9.96 -27.38 27.34
C GLU A 130 11.41 -27.75 27.05
N THR A 131 12.30 -27.44 27.99
CA THR A 131 13.72 -27.81 27.92
C THR A 131 14.03 -28.93 28.90
N ALA A 132 14.62 -30.02 28.40
CA ALA A 132 15.14 -31.12 29.20
C ALA A 132 16.56 -31.45 28.73
N ASP A 133 17.50 -31.64 29.66
CA ASP A 133 18.90 -31.97 29.34
C ASP A 133 19.55 -30.99 28.32
N GLY A 134 19.17 -29.71 28.37
CA GLY A 134 19.64 -28.68 27.44
C GLY A 134 18.99 -28.71 26.05
N VAL A 135 18.02 -29.60 25.80
CA VAL A 135 17.32 -29.71 24.53
C VAL A 135 15.88 -29.21 24.67
N LYS A 136 15.53 -28.17 23.91
CA LYS A 136 14.16 -27.65 23.84
C LYS A 136 13.32 -28.48 22.87
N THR A 137 12.21 -29.00 23.35
CA THR A 137 11.20 -29.71 22.54
C THR A 137 9.89 -28.94 22.55
N THR A 138 9.12 -29.06 21.47
CA THR A 138 7.82 -28.38 21.34
C THR A 138 6.72 -29.41 21.10
N ARG A 139 5.57 -29.22 21.74
CA ARG A 139 4.35 -30.01 21.52
C ARG A 139 3.16 -29.07 21.32
N SER A 140 2.16 -29.57 20.61
CA SER A 140 0.91 -28.86 20.35
C SER A 140 -0.28 -29.78 20.62
N GLY A 141 -1.33 -29.24 21.25
CA GLY A 141 -2.50 -30.00 21.67
C GLY A 141 -3.56 -29.12 22.33
N PRO A 142 -4.86 -29.45 22.20
CA PRO A 142 -5.94 -28.66 22.78
C PRO A 142 -5.84 -28.53 24.30
N GLU A 143 -5.27 -29.53 24.99
CA GLU A 143 -5.06 -29.56 26.44
C GLU A 143 -4.02 -28.54 26.95
N ILE A 144 -3.25 -27.93 26.05
CA ILE A 144 -2.27 -26.89 26.37
C ILE A 144 -2.95 -25.52 26.44
N ARG A 145 -4.02 -25.31 25.67
CA ARG A 145 -4.64 -24.00 25.50
C ARG A 145 -5.30 -23.55 26.81
N PRO A 146 -5.03 -22.35 27.31
CA PRO A 146 -5.72 -21.83 28.48
C PRO A 146 -7.24 -21.65 28.26
N GLU A 147 -8.04 -21.97 29.27
CA GLU A 147 -9.49 -21.86 29.24
C GLU A 147 -9.95 -20.39 29.30
N THR A 148 -9.24 -19.56 30.08
CA THR A 148 -9.53 -18.12 30.22
C THR A 148 -8.27 -17.28 30.14
N VAL A 149 -8.31 -16.22 29.34
CA VAL A 149 -7.27 -15.20 29.24
C VAL A 149 -7.85 -13.87 29.72
N ILE A 150 -7.14 -13.19 30.62
CA ILE A 150 -7.53 -11.88 31.14
C ILE A 150 -6.45 -10.86 30.76
N TYR A 151 -6.73 -10.03 29.76
CA TYR A 151 -5.89 -8.93 29.32
C TYR A 151 -6.22 -7.67 30.12
N ASP A 152 -5.42 -7.41 31.16
CA ASP A 152 -5.47 -6.17 31.91
C ASP A 152 -4.37 -5.21 31.45
N VAL A 153 -4.80 -4.10 30.84
CA VAL A 153 -3.89 -3.09 30.27
C VAL A 153 -2.94 -2.53 31.32
N ASP A 154 -3.38 -2.39 32.57
CA ASP A 154 -2.56 -1.82 33.64
C ASP A 154 -1.34 -2.69 33.97
N LEU A 155 -1.39 -4.00 33.67
CA LEU A 155 -0.25 -4.91 33.85
C LEU A 155 0.90 -4.67 32.87
N THR A 156 0.65 -3.91 31.80
CA THR A 156 1.65 -3.61 30.76
C THR A 156 2.38 -2.29 30.98
N LEU A 157 1.86 -1.42 31.86
CA LEU A 157 2.38 -0.07 32.08
C LEU A 157 3.80 -0.07 32.66
N SER A 158 4.14 -1.07 33.49
CA SER A 158 5.46 -1.21 34.09
C SER A 158 6.48 -1.92 33.20
N MET A 159 6.09 -2.37 32.00
CA MET A 159 7.00 -3.08 31.10
C MET A 159 8.07 -2.14 30.55
N PRO A 160 9.38 -2.47 30.70
CA PRO A 160 10.46 -1.65 30.16
C PRO A 160 10.31 -1.40 28.66
N ILE A 161 10.69 -0.22 28.19
CA ILE A 161 10.51 0.15 26.77
C ILE A 161 11.28 -0.76 25.82
N GLY A 162 12.51 -1.14 26.13
CA GLY A 162 13.26 -2.10 25.30
C GLY A 162 12.56 -3.46 25.15
N LEU A 163 11.91 -3.94 26.22
CA LEU A 163 11.10 -5.16 26.16
C LEU A 163 9.77 -4.94 25.45
N THR A 164 9.16 -3.76 25.61
CA THR A 164 7.93 -3.36 24.91
C THR A 164 8.13 -3.43 23.39
N VAL A 165 9.21 -2.81 22.89
CA VAL A 165 9.55 -2.82 21.45
C VAL A 165 9.79 -4.24 20.97
N THR A 166 10.69 -4.98 21.63
CA THR A 166 11.06 -6.32 21.14
C THR A 166 9.92 -7.33 21.24
N SER A 167 9.11 -7.26 22.31
CA SER A 167 7.94 -8.14 22.46
C SER A 167 6.83 -7.79 21.48
N ALA A 168 6.62 -6.51 21.14
CA ALA A 168 5.62 -6.10 20.17
C ALA A 168 5.99 -6.53 18.74
N VAL A 169 7.27 -6.44 18.39
CA VAL A 169 7.77 -6.93 17.08
C VAL A 169 7.68 -8.46 17.01
N ASN A 170 7.90 -9.17 18.12
CA ASN A 170 7.61 -10.60 18.19
C ASN A 170 6.13 -10.90 17.89
N ALA A 171 5.19 -10.18 18.50
CA ALA A 171 3.78 -10.31 18.15
C ALA A 171 3.53 -10.03 16.66
N LEU A 172 4.10 -8.94 16.12
CA LEU A 172 3.96 -8.58 14.72
C LEU A 172 4.47 -9.71 13.80
N ALA A 173 5.52 -10.42 14.21
CA ALA A 173 6.03 -11.57 13.47
C ALA A 173 4.99 -12.69 13.29
N HIS A 174 4.21 -12.98 14.32
CA HIS A 174 3.16 -13.99 14.27
C HIS A 174 2.13 -13.65 13.19
N ALA A 175 1.69 -12.39 13.15
CA ALA A 175 0.73 -11.91 12.16
C ALA A 175 1.34 -11.86 10.75
N ALA A 176 2.57 -11.38 10.61
CA ALA A 176 3.24 -11.24 9.32
C ALA A 176 3.53 -12.60 8.67
N GLU A 177 3.97 -13.59 9.43
CA GLU A 177 4.14 -14.95 8.91
C GLU A 177 2.81 -15.64 8.62
N ALA A 178 1.75 -15.35 9.39
CA ALA A 178 0.43 -15.91 9.09
C ALA A 178 -0.08 -15.47 7.71
N LEU A 179 0.17 -14.22 7.31
CA LEU A 179 -0.13 -13.74 5.95
C LEU A 179 0.73 -14.40 4.86
N CYS A 180 1.93 -14.85 5.21
CA CYS A 180 2.83 -15.56 4.31
C CYS A 180 2.58 -17.07 4.28
N SER A 181 1.76 -17.61 5.19
CA SER A 181 1.59 -19.04 5.37
C SER A 181 0.82 -19.67 4.21
N PRO A 182 1.20 -20.88 3.75
CA PRO A 182 0.38 -21.65 2.83
C PRO A 182 -1.02 -21.99 3.36
N GLN A 183 -1.23 -21.89 4.68
CA GLN A 183 -2.51 -22.12 5.37
C GLN A 183 -3.32 -20.82 5.59
N ALA A 184 -2.84 -19.69 5.06
CA ALA A 184 -3.52 -18.41 5.13
C ALA A 184 -4.96 -18.51 4.64
N ASN A 185 -5.87 -17.89 5.38
CA ASN A 185 -7.30 -17.89 5.11
C ASN A 185 -7.91 -16.56 5.52
N ALA A 186 -9.11 -16.25 5.00
CA ALA A 186 -9.74 -14.95 5.18
C ALA A 186 -9.89 -14.50 6.66
N VAL A 187 -10.08 -15.44 7.59
CA VAL A 187 -10.21 -15.12 9.02
C VAL A 187 -8.84 -14.77 9.60
N THR A 188 -7.84 -15.63 9.45
CA THR A 188 -6.48 -15.37 9.95
C THR A 188 -5.87 -14.13 9.32
N ASP A 189 -6.19 -13.88 8.06
CA ASP A 189 -5.77 -12.72 7.28
C ASP A 189 -6.34 -11.40 7.81
N ALA A 190 -7.62 -11.39 8.18
CA ALA A 190 -8.26 -10.22 8.78
C ALA A 190 -7.67 -9.91 10.16
N LEU A 191 -7.46 -10.94 10.98
CA LEU A 191 -6.81 -10.82 12.28
C LEU A 191 -5.38 -10.30 12.13
N ALA A 192 -4.60 -10.86 11.20
CA ALA A 192 -3.21 -10.49 10.99
C ALA A 192 -3.07 -9.03 10.52
N VAL A 193 -3.87 -8.58 9.55
CA VAL A 193 -3.86 -7.17 9.10
C VAL A 193 -4.22 -6.23 10.24
N ARG A 194 -5.25 -6.54 11.03
CA ARG A 194 -5.63 -5.72 12.19
C ARG A 194 -4.53 -5.70 13.26
N ALA A 195 -3.89 -6.83 13.53
CA ALA A 195 -2.78 -6.93 14.48
C ALA A 195 -1.59 -6.08 14.05
N ILE A 196 -1.17 -6.18 12.79
CA ILE A 196 -0.04 -5.40 12.24
C ILE A 196 -0.34 -3.91 12.30
N ALA A 197 -1.56 -3.49 11.92
CA ALA A 197 -1.97 -2.10 11.96
C ALA A 197 -1.99 -1.55 13.40
N ALA A 198 -2.59 -2.29 14.33
CA ALA A 198 -2.64 -1.91 15.74
C ALA A 198 -1.23 -1.78 16.34
N ILE A 199 -0.35 -2.76 16.10
CA ILE A 199 1.03 -2.73 16.60
C ILE A 199 1.83 -1.59 15.95
N GLY A 200 1.74 -1.43 14.63
CA GLY A 200 2.45 -0.38 13.88
C GLY A 200 2.04 1.03 14.30
N HIS A 201 0.77 1.24 14.64
CA HIS A 201 0.24 2.51 15.12
C HIS A 201 0.57 2.77 16.59
N ALA A 202 0.27 1.81 17.48
CA ALA A 202 0.34 2.01 18.92
C ALA A 202 1.78 1.98 19.46
N LEU A 203 2.67 1.19 18.87
CA LEU A 203 4.02 1.02 19.40
C LEU A 203 4.82 2.35 19.45
N PRO A 204 4.87 3.18 18.39
CA PRO A 204 5.48 4.51 18.46
C PRO A 204 4.90 5.40 19.56
N MET A 205 3.58 5.35 19.78
CA MET A 205 2.91 6.13 20.82
C MET A 205 3.34 5.67 22.21
N VAL A 206 3.43 4.36 22.46
CA VAL A 206 3.90 3.81 23.75
C VAL A 206 5.38 4.14 24.00
N VAL A 207 6.22 4.18 22.95
CA VAL A 207 7.63 4.59 23.11
C VAL A 207 7.74 6.06 23.48
N GLN A 208 6.85 6.91 22.96
CA GLN A 208 6.79 8.33 23.28
C GLN A 208 6.19 8.59 24.68
N ASP A 209 5.13 7.88 25.04
CA ASP A 209 4.48 7.93 26.34
C ASP A 209 4.21 6.50 26.87
N PRO A 210 5.13 5.95 27.70
CA PRO A 210 5.03 4.59 28.23
C PRO A 210 3.77 4.30 29.06
N GLU A 211 3.15 5.36 29.60
CA GLU A 211 1.98 5.30 30.48
C GLU A 211 0.66 5.57 29.73
N ASP A 212 0.70 5.81 28.41
CA ASP A 212 -0.49 5.96 27.58
C ASP A 212 -1.29 4.66 27.56
N ARG A 213 -2.36 4.63 28.37
CA ARG A 213 -3.26 3.47 28.49
C ARG A 213 -3.98 3.16 27.19
N ALA A 214 -4.32 4.16 26.37
CA ALA A 214 -5.02 3.91 25.11
C ALA A 214 -4.08 3.20 24.13
N ALA A 215 -2.84 3.69 24.00
CA ALA A 215 -1.83 3.05 23.16
C ALA A 215 -1.44 1.66 23.69
N ARG A 216 -1.29 1.48 25.00
CA ARG A 216 -1.05 0.15 25.61
C ARG A 216 -2.21 -0.82 25.38
N SER A 217 -3.44 -0.33 25.45
CA SER A 217 -4.63 -1.12 25.14
C SER A 217 -4.63 -1.57 23.68
N GLU A 218 -4.41 -0.67 22.72
CA GLU A 218 -4.35 -1.03 21.30
C GLU A 218 -3.19 -2.00 21.01
N LEU A 219 -2.04 -1.81 21.64
CA LEU A 219 -0.88 -2.69 21.50
C LEU A 219 -1.15 -4.09 22.06
N LEU A 220 -1.84 -4.20 23.19
CA LEU A 220 -2.24 -5.47 23.81
C LEU A 220 -3.33 -6.19 23.00
N GLU A 221 -4.28 -5.44 22.41
CA GLU A 221 -5.24 -5.98 21.43
C GLU A 221 -4.50 -6.56 20.22
N GLY A 222 -3.56 -5.80 19.65
CA GLY A 222 -2.73 -6.26 18.54
C GLY A 222 -1.96 -7.54 18.87
N ALA A 223 -1.39 -7.63 20.07
CA ALA A 223 -0.69 -8.82 20.56
C ALA A 223 -1.60 -10.04 20.69
N TRP A 224 -2.81 -9.87 21.20
CA TRP A 224 -3.81 -10.94 21.29
C TRP A 224 -4.19 -11.49 19.90
N LEU A 225 -4.47 -10.59 18.96
CA LEU A 225 -4.83 -10.98 17.60
C LEU A 225 -3.67 -11.69 16.89
N ALA A 226 -2.44 -11.19 17.07
CA ALA A 226 -1.23 -11.84 16.60
C ALA A 226 -1.01 -13.24 17.22
N GLY A 227 -1.20 -13.39 18.53
CA GLY A 227 -1.14 -14.71 19.19
C GLY A 227 -2.20 -15.68 18.67
N THR A 228 -3.38 -15.16 18.32
CA THR A 228 -4.44 -15.96 17.69
C THR A 228 -4.01 -16.43 16.29
N CYS A 229 -3.32 -15.59 15.51
CA CYS A 229 -2.68 -16.01 14.25
C CYS A 229 -1.64 -17.11 14.47
N LEU A 230 -0.77 -16.97 15.48
CA LEU A 230 0.23 -17.99 15.85
C LEU A 230 -0.41 -19.34 16.16
N GLY A 231 -1.57 -19.34 16.83
CA GLY A 231 -2.28 -20.57 17.18
C GLY A 231 -3.09 -21.19 16.03
N ALA A 232 -3.26 -20.50 14.91
CA ALA A 232 -4.18 -20.88 13.84
C ALA A 232 -3.48 -21.43 12.58
N VAL A 233 -2.21 -21.11 12.37
CA VAL A 233 -1.44 -21.58 11.20
C VAL A 233 -0.04 -22.04 11.61
N ASP A 234 0.54 -22.94 10.83
CA ASP A 234 1.95 -23.29 11.01
C ASP A 234 2.84 -22.10 10.63
N MET A 235 3.81 -21.80 11.51
CA MET A 235 4.83 -20.77 11.27
C MET A 235 5.90 -21.26 10.30
N GLY A 236 6.56 -20.33 9.60
CA GLY A 236 7.56 -20.63 8.58
C GLY A 236 8.97 -20.23 8.96
N LEU A 237 9.70 -19.69 7.98
CA LEU A 237 11.13 -19.44 8.05
C LEU A 237 11.53 -18.58 9.26
N HIS A 238 10.76 -17.54 9.59
CA HIS A 238 11.17 -16.61 10.64
C HIS A 238 11.17 -17.27 12.04
N HIS A 239 10.09 -17.95 12.43
CA HIS A 239 10.06 -18.67 13.70
C HIS A 239 11.08 -19.81 13.74
N THR A 240 11.29 -20.54 12.64
CA THR A 240 12.33 -21.58 12.58
C THR A 240 13.72 -21.00 12.85
N LEU A 241 14.08 -19.88 12.21
CA LEU A 241 15.36 -19.21 12.47
C LEU A 241 15.46 -18.73 13.92
N CYS A 242 14.42 -18.11 14.46
CA CYS A 242 14.44 -17.62 15.83
C CYS A 242 14.55 -18.76 16.86
N HIS A 243 13.94 -19.92 16.60
CA HIS A 243 14.08 -21.11 17.45
C HIS A 243 15.49 -21.70 17.40
N VAL A 244 16.09 -21.82 16.21
CA VAL A 244 17.47 -22.29 16.06
C VAL A 244 18.44 -21.33 16.75
N LEU A 245 18.29 -20.03 16.49
CA LEU A 245 19.16 -19.00 17.06
C LEU A 245 19.05 -18.91 18.59
N GLY A 246 17.83 -18.90 19.13
CA GLY A 246 17.60 -18.88 20.57
C GLY A 246 18.01 -20.19 21.26
N GLY A 247 17.77 -21.35 20.64
CA GLY A 247 18.04 -22.65 21.24
C GLY A 247 19.51 -23.08 21.18
N SER A 248 20.19 -22.84 20.06
CA SER A 248 21.57 -23.30 19.85
C SER A 248 22.62 -22.26 20.24
N PHE A 249 22.25 -20.98 20.33
CA PHE A 249 23.19 -19.88 20.58
C PHE A 249 22.79 -18.98 21.76
N ASP A 250 21.76 -19.34 22.52
CA ASP A 250 21.29 -18.64 23.73
C ASP A 250 20.99 -17.15 23.49
N LEU A 251 20.51 -16.81 22.29
CA LEU A 251 20.17 -15.42 21.98
C LEU A 251 18.86 -14.99 22.68
N PRO A 252 18.75 -13.71 23.11
CA PRO A 252 17.54 -13.23 23.78
C PRO A 252 16.31 -13.29 22.87
N HIS A 253 15.34 -14.13 23.22
CA HIS A 253 14.20 -14.53 22.38
C HIS A 253 13.51 -13.38 21.63
N ALA A 254 12.94 -12.39 22.33
CA ALA A 254 12.21 -11.30 21.69
C ALA A 254 13.10 -10.40 20.82
N ALA A 255 14.36 -10.20 21.23
CA ALA A 255 15.34 -9.43 20.46
C ALA A 255 15.72 -10.16 19.16
N THR A 256 15.88 -11.48 19.20
CA THR A 256 16.12 -12.30 18.00
C THR A 256 14.97 -12.19 17.01
N HIS A 257 13.72 -12.30 17.48
CA HIS A 257 12.56 -12.07 16.60
C HIS A 257 12.57 -10.65 15.99
N THR A 258 12.97 -9.65 16.77
CA THR A 258 13.05 -8.27 16.29
C THR A 258 14.06 -8.11 15.16
N VAL A 259 15.26 -8.66 15.32
CA VAL A 259 16.31 -8.57 14.30
C VAL A 259 15.96 -9.38 13.06
N VAL A 260 15.45 -10.62 13.20
CA VAL A 260 15.31 -11.54 12.07
C VAL A 260 14.12 -11.20 11.18
N LEU A 261 13.03 -10.67 11.74
CA LEU A 261 11.76 -10.51 11.05
C LEU A 261 11.87 -9.72 9.73
N PRO A 262 12.50 -8.53 9.69
CA PRO A 262 12.64 -7.78 8.44
C PRO A 262 13.35 -8.56 7.33
N HIS A 263 14.38 -9.35 7.68
CA HIS A 263 15.15 -10.13 6.70
C HIS A 263 14.40 -11.37 6.22
N ALA A 264 13.62 -12.01 7.09
CA ALA A 264 12.75 -13.10 6.69
C ALA A 264 11.60 -12.65 5.77
N LEU A 265 11.03 -11.47 6.02
CA LEU A 265 10.08 -10.85 5.09
C LEU A 265 10.74 -10.56 3.73
N ALA A 266 11.94 -9.98 3.71
CA ALA A 266 12.68 -9.76 2.47
C ALA A 266 13.00 -11.06 1.71
N TYR A 267 13.30 -12.14 2.43
CA TYR A 267 13.51 -13.45 1.81
C TYR A 267 12.23 -13.96 1.13
N ASN A 268 11.09 -13.84 1.78
CA ASN A 268 9.80 -14.32 1.28
C ASN A 268 9.11 -13.39 0.29
N ALA A 269 9.50 -12.11 0.21
CA ALA A 269 8.86 -11.10 -0.63
C ALA A 269 8.67 -11.51 -2.10
N PRO A 270 9.65 -12.11 -2.80
CA PRO A 270 9.47 -12.54 -4.20
C PRO A 270 8.42 -13.64 -4.38
N ALA A 271 8.15 -14.46 -3.35
CA ALA A 271 7.20 -15.57 -3.41
C ALA A 271 5.83 -15.22 -2.81
N ALA A 272 5.74 -14.14 -2.03
CA ALA A 272 4.51 -13.69 -1.36
C ALA A 272 4.27 -12.16 -1.53
N PRO A 273 4.26 -11.62 -2.77
CA PRO A 273 4.15 -10.17 -3.00
C PRO A 273 2.86 -9.56 -2.45
N GLU A 274 1.74 -10.30 -2.49
CA GLU A 274 0.46 -9.84 -1.96
C GLU A 274 0.46 -9.76 -0.41
N ALA A 275 1.13 -10.70 0.26
CA ALA A 275 1.33 -10.62 1.70
C ALA A 275 2.18 -9.39 2.06
N MET A 276 3.26 -9.14 1.32
CA MET A 276 4.11 -7.95 1.52
C MET A 276 3.34 -6.65 1.34
N ARG A 277 2.52 -6.54 0.29
CA ARG A 277 1.65 -5.37 0.05
C ARG A 277 0.74 -5.12 1.25
N ARG A 278 0.07 -6.16 1.76
CA ARG A 278 -0.85 -6.05 2.89
C ARG A 278 -0.14 -5.69 4.20
N ILE A 279 1.06 -6.23 4.44
CA ILE A 279 1.89 -5.85 5.59
C ILE A 279 2.31 -4.38 5.48
N ALA A 280 2.76 -3.94 4.30
CA ALA A 280 3.20 -2.57 4.06
C ALA A 280 2.05 -1.56 4.26
N GLU A 281 0.87 -1.87 3.71
CA GLU A 281 -0.35 -1.08 3.89
C GLU A 281 -0.79 -1.01 5.36
N ALA A 282 -0.78 -2.13 6.07
CA ALA A 282 -1.14 -2.17 7.49
C ALA A 282 -0.16 -1.36 8.36
N LEU A 283 1.13 -1.38 8.02
CA LEU A 283 2.16 -0.59 8.69
C LEU A 283 2.17 0.90 8.27
N GLY A 284 1.51 1.27 7.17
CA GLY A 284 1.57 2.62 6.61
C GLY A 284 2.93 2.96 5.98
N VAL A 285 3.63 1.97 5.43
CA VAL A 285 4.97 2.12 4.83
C VAL A 285 4.98 1.68 3.36
N PRO A 286 5.91 2.17 2.53
CA PRO A 286 5.95 1.82 1.10
C PRO A 286 6.43 0.38 0.82
N ASP A 287 7.25 -0.18 1.72
CA ASP A 287 7.82 -1.52 1.59
C ASP A 287 7.87 -2.19 2.97
N ALA A 288 7.37 -3.43 3.06
CA ALA A 288 7.20 -4.11 4.34
C ALA A 288 8.53 -4.46 5.03
N PRO A 289 9.52 -5.10 4.38
CA PRO A 289 10.81 -5.40 5.01
C PRO A 289 11.57 -4.15 5.47
N SER A 290 11.79 -3.18 4.57
CA SER A 290 12.57 -1.99 4.89
C SER A 290 11.83 -1.05 5.84
N GLY A 291 10.52 -0.85 5.66
CA GLY A 291 9.69 -0.03 6.53
C GLY A 291 9.61 -0.58 7.96
N LEU A 292 9.53 -1.90 8.12
CA LEU A 292 9.58 -2.53 9.44
C LEU A 292 10.96 -2.40 10.09
N HIS A 293 12.05 -2.59 9.32
CA HIS A 293 13.40 -2.36 9.83
C HIS A 293 13.58 -0.91 10.32
N ASP A 294 13.08 0.07 9.56
CA ASP A 294 13.16 1.49 9.90
C ASP A 294 12.32 1.83 11.14
N LEU A 295 11.13 1.24 11.26
CA LEU A 295 10.31 1.33 12.47
C LEU A 295 11.07 0.81 13.69
N ILE A 296 11.65 -0.40 13.61
CA ILE A 296 12.43 -1.00 14.69
C ILE A 296 13.60 -0.10 15.08
N SER A 297 14.37 0.37 14.10
CA SER A 297 15.53 1.22 14.33
C SER A 297 15.14 2.56 14.97
N THR A 298 14.08 3.19 14.49
CA THR A 298 13.57 4.48 15.01
C THR A 298 13.12 4.37 16.47
N LEU A 299 12.57 3.22 16.85
CA LEU A 299 12.09 2.95 18.20
C LEU A 299 13.16 2.41 19.15
N GLY A 300 14.43 2.37 18.70
CA GLY A 300 15.55 1.90 19.51
C GLY A 300 15.61 0.38 19.71
N GLY A 301 14.93 -0.38 18.85
CA GLY A 301 15.03 -1.84 18.81
C GLY A 301 16.35 -2.33 18.21
N PRO A 302 16.79 -3.55 18.53
CA PRO A 302 18.00 -4.14 17.94
C PRO A 302 17.78 -4.48 16.46
N THR A 303 18.80 -4.21 15.64
CA THR A 303 18.79 -4.53 14.20
C THR A 303 19.89 -5.50 13.78
N SER A 304 20.78 -5.92 14.68
CA SER A 304 21.95 -6.75 14.35
C SER A 304 22.06 -7.98 15.27
N LEU A 305 22.26 -9.17 14.68
CA LEU A 305 22.55 -10.40 15.44
C LEU A 305 23.95 -10.34 16.09
N ALA A 306 24.89 -9.60 15.51
CA ALA A 306 26.20 -9.38 16.12
C ALA A 306 26.06 -8.62 17.45
N ALA A 307 25.19 -7.62 17.50
CA ALA A 307 24.88 -6.87 18.72
C ALA A 307 24.18 -7.73 19.79
N LEU A 308 23.51 -8.82 19.39
CA LEU A 308 22.93 -9.81 20.29
C LEU A 308 23.91 -10.89 20.75
N GLY A 309 25.15 -10.88 20.24
CA GLY A 309 26.21 -11.79 20.67
C GLY A 309 26.45 -12.99 19.75
N LEU A 310 25.81 -13.08 18.58
CA LEU A 310 26.06 -14.17 17.64
C LEU A 310 27.45 -14.01 16.99
N PRO A 311 28.38 -14.98 17.11
CA PRO A 311 29.67 -14.90 16.44
C PRO A 311 29.51 -15.07 14.93
N GLY A 312 30.19 -14.25 14.12
CA GLY A 312 30.12 -14.35 12.66
C GLY A 312 30.60 -15.71 12.10
N SER A 313 31.44 -16.43 12.84
CA SER A 313 31.87 -17.80 12.50
C SER A 313 30.74 -18.83 12.57
N GLU A 314 29.67 -18.56 13.33
CA GLU A 314 28.55 -19.49 13.55
C GLU A 314 27.45 -19.35 12.48
N LEU A 315 27.50 -18.35 11.59
CA LEU A 315 26.45 -18.12 10.59
C LEU A 315 26.21 -19.31 9.66
N ALA A 316 27.28 -19.99 9.25
CA ALA A 316 27.19 -21.19 8.44
C ALA A 316 26.54 -22.35 9.21
N HIS A 317 26.89 -22.51 10.49
CA HIS A 317 26.31 -23.55 11.35
C HIS A 317 24.81 -23.30 11.60
N ALA A 318 24.44 -22.07 11.93
CA ALA A 318 23.04 -21.67 12.11
C ALA A 318 22.21 -21.89 10.82
N ALA A 319 22.77 -21.56 9.66
CA ALA A 319 22.10 -21.79 8.37
C ALA A 319 21.86 -23.27 8.09
N ALA A 320 22.85 -24.12 8.35
CA ALA A 320 22.72 -25.57 8.17
C ALA A 320 21.66 -26.17 9.12
N LEU A 321 21.63 -25.76 10.39
CA LEU A 321 20.61 -26.21 11.37
C LEU A 321 19.20 -25.81 10.93
N ALA A 322 19.01 -24.56 10.49
CA ALA A 322 17.71 -24.07 10.04
C ALA A 322 17.25 -24.74 8.74
N ALA A 323 18.16 -24.95 7.77
CA ALA A 323 17.85 -25.65 6.53
C ALA A 323 17.50 -27.13 6.77
N GLY A 324 18.08 -27.75 7.80
CA GLY A 324 17.78 -29.12 8.21
C GLY A 324 16.45 -29.30 8.95
N THR A 325 15.74 -28.21 9.29
CA THR A 325 14.46 -28.25 10.03
C THR A 325 13.30 -28.04 9.07
N PRO A 326 12.48 -29.06 8.76
CA PRO A 326 11.33 -28.90 7.85
C PRO A 326 10.30 -27.92 8.41
N HIS A 327 9.84 -26.99 7.57
CA HIS A 327 8.79 -26.02 7.89
C HIS A 327 8.08 -25.57 6.61
N PRO A 328 6.79 -25.19 6.69
CA PRO A 328 6.10 -24.59 5.55
C PRO A 328 6.64 -23.19 5.27
N ASN A 329 6.94 -22.85 4.02
CA ASN A 329 7.38 -21.52 3.64
C ASN A 329 6.98 -21.22 2.19
N PRO A 330 6.54 -19.99 1.84
CA PRO A 330 6.10 -19.66 0.48
C PRO A 330 7.24 -19.72 -0.54
N ARG A 331 8.47 -19.37 -0.11
CA ARG A 331 9.69 -19.52 -0.91
C ARG A 331 10.41 -20.82 -0.52
N PRO A 332 10.84 -21.66 -1.47
CA PRO A 332 11.71 -22.79 -1.14
C PRO A 332 12.95 -22.35 -0.38
N VAL A 333 13.21 -23.00 0.75
CA VAL A 333 14.31 -22.64 1.66
C VAL A 333 15.57 -23.42 1.28
N SER A 334 16.69 -22.71 1.15
CA SER A 334 18.01 -23.30 0.92
C SER A 334 19.01 -22.82 1.96
N GLU A 335 19.99 -23.64 2.29
CA GLU A 335 21.08 -23.28 3.22
C GLU A 335 21.81 -22.01 2.77
N GLU A 336 22.12 -21.89 1.47
CA GLU A 336 22.74 -20.70 0.90
C GLU A 336 21.86 -19.45 1.09
N GLY A 337 20.56 -19.58 0.85
CA GLY A 337 19.61 -18.49 1.02
C GLY A 337 19.47 -18.05 2.47
N ILE A 338 19.41 -19.00 3.41
CA ILE A 338 19.41 -18.70 4.85
C ILE A 338 20.71 -18.04 5.26
N ARG A 339 21.86 -18.53 4.79
CA ARG A 339 23.16 -17.94 5.11
C ARG A 339 23.24 -16.50 4.64
N ALA A 340 22.73 -16.18 3.45
CA ALA A 340 22.67 -14.80 2.97
C ALA A 340 21.78 -13.92 3.87
N LEU A 341 20.58 -14.40 4.21
CA LEU A 341 19.67 -13.73 5.15
C LEU A 341 20.35 -13.45 6.50
N LEU A 342 20.95 -14.48 7.12
CA LEU A 342 21.63 -14.36 8.40
C LEU A 342 22.85 -13.43 8.32
N THR A 343 23.53 -13.37 7.18
CA THR A 343 24.65 -12.43 6.97
C THR A 343 24.17 -10.98 7.05
N GLU A 344 23.08 -10.66 6.35
CA GLU A 344 22.48 -9.32 6.39
C GLU A 344 21.96 -8.97 7.80
N ALA A 345 21.26 -9.90 8.44
CA ALA A 345 20.76 -9.76 9.80
C ALA A 345 21.88 -9.63 10.84
N TRP A 346 23.03 -10.25 10.60
CA TRP A 346 24.20 -10.12 11.45
C TRP A 346 24.82 -8.73 11.37
N GLN A 347 24.91 -8.16 10.17
CA GLN A 347 25.42 -6.80 9.95
C GLN A 347 24.43 -5.71 10.38
N GLY A 348 23.13 -6.04 10.45
CA GLY A 348 22.05 -5.06 10.57
C GLY A 348 21.89 -4.21 9.31
N GLY A 349 22.13 -4.83 8.15
CA GLY A 349 21.87 -4.21 6.85
C GLY A 349 20.36 -4.01 6.64
N GLN A 350 19.96 -2.94 5.95
CA GLN A 350 18.54 -2.73 5.63
C GLN A 350 18.07 -3.84 4.66
N PRO A 351 17.06 -4.66 5.04
CA PRO A 351 16.58 -5.74 4.18
C PRO A 351 15.74 -5.23 3.01
N GLY A 352 15.71 -6.00 1.93
CA GLY A 352 14.93 -5.70 0.72
C GLY A 352 15.79 -5.04 -0.37
N GLY A 353 16.80 -5.77 -0.87
CA GLY A 353 17.81 -5.36 -1.87
C GLY A 353 17.33 -4.87 -3.25
N GLY A 354 16.16 -4.26 -3.33
CA GLY A 354 15.70 -3.42 -4.42
C GLY A 354 15.62 -1.92 -4.11
N ARG A 355 15.72 -1.45 -2.85
CA ARG A 355 15.72 0.01 -2.55
C ARG A 355 16.55 0.33 -1.32
N ARG A 356 17.80 0.81 -1.51
CA ARG A 356 18.49 1.56 -0.45
C ARG A 356 17.80 2.91 -0.33
N TRP A 357 16.90 3.07 0.66
CA TRP A 357 16.53 4.41 1.08
C TRP A 357 17.77 5.06 1.71
N PRO A 358 18.06 6.34 1.45
CA PRO A 358 19.44 6.75 1.48
C PRO A 358 20.00 6.85 2.91
N GLY A 359 21.35 6.89 3.02
CA GLY A 359 22.08 6.96 4.30
C GLY A 359 21.65 8.14 5.19
N ALA A 360 22.09 8.14 6.46
CA ALA A 360 21.65 9.09 7.48
C ALA A 360 21.72 10.57 7.04
N GLU A 361 22.75 10.95 6.28
CA GLU A 361 22.94 12.30 5.74
C GLU A 361 21.84 12.71 4.76
N LEU A 362 21.45 11.82 3.84
CA LEU A 362 20.41 12.08 2.85
C LEU A 362 19.01 12.09 3.47
N ARG A 363 18.78 11.31 4.55
CA ARG A 363 17.55 11.43 5.35
C ARG A 363 17.47 12.76 6.09
N GLN A 364 18.59 13.23 6.64
CA GLN A 364 18.66 14.54 7.28
C GLN A 364 18.36 15.66 6.28
N LEU A 365 18.95 15.59 5.08
CA LEU A 365 18.69 16.53 4.01
C LEU A 365 17.21 16.51 3.59
N LEU A 366 16.61 15.33 3.39
CA LEU A 366 15.18 15.23 3.07
C LEU A 366 14.32 15.90 4.14
N ALA A 367 14.56 15.61 5.43
CA ALA A 367 13.81 16.21 6.53
C ALA A 367 13.97 17.73 6.61
N GLU A 368 15.16 18.26 6.28
CA GLU A 368 15.41 19.70 6.20
C GLU A 368 14.61 20.35 5.05
N VAL A 369 14.63 19.76 3.87
CA VAL A 369 13.88 20.26 2.70
C VAL A 369 12.38 20.17 2.94
N GLU A 370 11.86 19.06 3.47
CA GLU A 370 10.44 18.93 3.81
C GLU A 370 10.00 20.01 4.82
N ARG A 371 10.82 20.28 5.84
CA ARG A 371 10.56 21.33 6.83
C ARG A 371 10.52 22.71 6.21
N SER A 372 11.32 22.98 5.18
CA SER A 372 11.34 24.27 4.49
C SER A 372 9.99 24.64 3.86
N PHE A 373 9.19 23.64 3.48
CA PHE A 373 7.83 23.82 2.94
C PHE A 373 6.73 23.86 4.02
N GLY A 374 7.08 23.65 5.29
CA GLY A 374 6.12 23.55 6.41
C GLY A 374 5.25 24.79 6.63
N ASN A 375 5.79 25.97 6.27
CA ASN A 375 5.14 27.27 6.43
C ASN A 375 4.28 27.68 5.23
N ALA A 376 4.11 26.83 4.21
CA ALA A 376 3.23 27.14 3.08
C ALA A 376 1.78 27.37 3.58
N PRO A 377 1.14 28.50 3.24
CA PRO A 377 -0.15 28.89 3.81
C PRO A 377 -1.30 27.98 3.36
N GLN A 378 -1.21 27.45 2.14
CA GLN A 378 -2.21 26.53 1.59
C GLN A 378 -1.85 25.08 1.96
N ALA A 379 -2.73 24.41 2.69
CA ALA A 379 -2.52 23.04 3.15
C ALA A 379 -2.28 22.05 1.98
N ARG A 380 -3.04 22.17 0.88
CA ARG A 380 -2.88 21.31 -0.30
C ARG A 380 -1.52 21.52 -0.96
N LEU A 381 -1.09 22.77 -1.13
CA LEU A 381 0.21 23.08 -1.71
C LEU A 381 1.34 22.47 -0.90
N ARG A 382 1.29 22.59 0.44
CA ARG A 382 2.24 21.94 1.34
C ARG A 382 2.30 20.43 1.12
N THR A 383 1.15 19.76 1.08
CA THR A 383 1.08 18.31 0.81
C THR A 383 1.71 17.95 -0.53
N LEU A 384 1.39 18.69 -1.60
CA LEU A 384 1.93 18.44 -2.94
C LEU A 384 3.45 18.61 -2.99
N LEU A 385 3.97 19.70 -2.42
CA LEU A 385 5.41 19.99 -2.39
C LEU A 385 6.19 18.98 -1.55
N THR A 386 5.76 18.71 -0.31
CA THR A 386 6.41 17.73 0.56
C THR A 386 6.40 16.33 -0.08
N SER A 387 5.28 15.92 -0.68
CA SER A 387 5.19 14.64 -1.39
C SER A 387 6.13 14.61 -2.60
N LEU A 388 6.15 15.66 -3.44
CA LEU A 388 7.02 15.71 -4.61
C LEU A 388 8.50 15.60 -4.23
N VAL A 389 8.94 16.37 -3.23
CA VAL A 389 10.31 16.34 -2.70
C VAL A 389 10.68 14.92 -2.26
N ARG A 390 9.80 14.25 -1.52
CA ARG A 390 10.03 12.88 -1.06
C ARG A 390 10.24 11.91 -2.21
N HIS A 391 9.43 12.00 -3.27
CA HIS A 391 9.57 11.14 -4.45
C HIS A 391 10.84 11.46 -5.24
N LEU A 392 11.21 12.74 -5.38
CA LEU A 392 12.44 13.15 -6.07
C LEU A 392 13.69 12.66 -5.32
N HIS A 393 13.76 12.88 -4.01
CA HIS A 393 14.86 12.38 -3.18
C HIS A 393 14.92 10.85 -3.18
N GLY A 394 13.75 10.20 -3.12
CA GLY A 394 13.64 8.74 -3.26
C GLY A 394 14.18 8.24 -4.59
N TYR A 395 13.83 8.89 -5.71
CA TYR A 395 14.32 8.52 -7.05
C TYR A 395 15.83 8.69 -7.18
N VAL A 396 16.39 9.81 -6.68
CA VAL A 396 17.84 10.06 -6.67
C VAL A 396 18.57 8.96 -5.90
N ALA A 397 18.08 8.63 -4.70
CA ALA A 397 18.68 7.62 -3.84
C ALA A 397 18.55 6.20 -4.39
N GLU A 398 17.38 5.85 -4.92
CA GLU A 398 17.08 4.53 -5.48
C GLU A 398 17.98 4.19 -6.66
N ASN A 399 18.34 5.18 -7.47
CA ASN A 399 19.13 4.98 -8.69
C ASN A 399 20.62 5.32 -8.52
N ASP A 400 21.06 5.72 -7.32
CA ASP A 400 22.42 6.22 -7.05
C ASP A 400 22.87 7.26 -8.11
N LEU A 401 21.99 8.22 -8.40
CA LEU A 401 22.17 9.12 -9.54
C LEU A 401 23.51 9.85 -9.47
N THR A 402 24.27 9.74 -10.54
CA THR A 402 25.52 10.48 -10.68
C THR A 402 25.25 11.95 -10.98
N SER A 403 26.22 12.81 -10.65
CA SER A 403 26.16 14.23 -11.01
C SER A 403 26.01 14.45 -12.53
N ALA A 404 26.62 13.59 -13.35
CA ALA A 404 26.51 13.67 -14.82
C ALA A 404 25.09 13.34 -15.32
N GLU A 405 24.46 12.29 -14.76
CA GLU A 405 23.08 11.93 -15.08
C GLU A 405 22.11 13.02 -14.63
N TRP A 406 22.31 13.55 -13.42
CA TRP A 406 21.50 14.66 -12.90
C TRP A 406 21.61 15.91 -13.79
N MET A 407 22.82 16.31 -14.17
CA MET A 407 23.03 17.46 -15.06
C MET A 407 22.43 17.22 -16.45
N SER A 408 22.43 15.99 -16.95
CA SER A 408 21.77 15.63 -18.21
C SER A 408 20.25 15.77 -18.11
N ALA A 409 19.64 15.37 -16.98
CA ALA A 409 18.21 15.58 -16.72
C ALA A 409 17.87 17.09 -16.63
N ILE A 410 18.70 17.88 -15.96
CA ILE A 410 18.53 19.34 -15.89
C ILE A 410 18.65 20.01 -17.27
N ASP A 411 19.61 19.59 -18.10
CA ASP A 411 19.72 20.08 -19.49
C ASP A 411 18.46 19.75 -20.30
N PHE A 412 17.98 18.50 -20.21
CA PHE A 412 16.73 18.08 -20.86
C PHE A 412 15.54 18.96 -20.46
N LEU A 413 15.33 19.18 -19.17
CA LEU A 413 14.25 20.03 -18.66
C LEU A 413 14.40 21.49 -19.11
N THR A 414 15.64 21.99 -19.13
CA THR A 414 15.96 23.34 -19.60
C THR A 414 15.60 23.52 -21.07
N ARG A 415 16.04 22.60 -21.94
CA ARG A 415 15.72 22.62 -23.37
C ARG A 415 14.22 22.45 -23.63
N THR A 416 13.54 21.64 -22.83
CA THR A 416 12.07 21.48 -22.90
C THR A 416 11.37 22.81 -22.63
N GLY A 417 11.83 23.57 -21.62
CA GLY A 417 11.33 24.91 -21.36
C GLY A 417 11.62 25.90 -22.49
N GLN A 418 12.84 25.90 -23.03
CA GLN A 418 13.25 26.79 -24.13
C GLN A 418 12.52 26.53 -25.44
N MET A 419 12.10 25.28 -25.68
CA MET A 419 11.32 24.90 -26.87
C MET A 419 9.84 25.31 -26.76
N SER A 420 9.38 25.62 -25.55
CA SER A 420 7.98 26.01 -25.32
C SER A 420 7.75 27.48 -25.73
N SER A 421 6.61 27.76 -26.35
CA SER A 421 6.16 29.04 -26.87
C SER A 421 4.63 29.19 -26.73
N ALA A 422 4.07 30.33 -27.14
CA ALA A 422 2.62 30.54 -27.14
C ALA A 422 1.84 29.53 -28.00
N THR A 423 2.49 28.91 -28.99
CA THR A 423 1.87 27.95 -29.93
C THR A 423 2.43 26.53 -29.84
N ARG A 424 3.46 26.30 -29.00
CA ARG A 424 4.06 24.98 -28.76
C ARG A 424 4.33 24.79 -27.28
N GLN A 425 3.72 23.80 -26.63
CA GLN A 425 3.95 23.53 -25.21
C GLN A 425 4.70 22.20 -25.04
N GLU A 426 6.04 22.25 -25.10
CA GLU A 426 6.87 21.06 -25.03
C GLU A 426 6.80 20.39 -23.64
N PHE A 427 6.55 21.16 -22.56
CA PHE A 427 6.30 20.59 -21.23
C PHE A 427 4.99 19.80 -21.14
N ILE A 428 3.94 20.23 -21.85
CA ILE A 428 2.70 19.45 -21.96
C ILE A 428 2.99 18.17 -22.73
N LEU A 429 3.73 18.27 -23.85
CA LEU A 429 4.14 17.09 -24.61
C LEU A 429 4.96 16.10 -23.77
N PHE A 430 5.85 16.61 -22.91
CA PHE A 430 6.63 15.81 -21.99
C PHE A 430 5.74 15.10 -20.97
N SER A 431 4.78 15.81 -20.36
CA SER A 431 3.78 15.25 -19.44
C SER A 431 2.94 14.16 -20.12
N ASP A 432 2.50 14.41 -21.35
CA ASP A 432 1.71 13.49 -22.18
C ASP A 432 2.51 12.23 -22.51
N SER A 433 3.76 12.37 -22.96
CA SER A 433 4.65 11.24 -23.30
C SER A 433 5.14 10.43 -22.09
N LEU A 434 5.02 10.95 -20.88
CA LEU A 434 5.22 10.21 -19.62
C LEU A 434 3.91 9.63 -19.04
N GLY A 435 2.75 9.96 -19.61
CA GLY A 435 1.44 9.51 -19.15
C GLY A 435 0.90 10.23 -17.92
N VAL A 436 1.55 11.31 -17.48
CA VAL A 436 1.13 12.09 -16.31
C VAL A 436 -0.21 12.79 -16.58
N SER A 437 -0.38 13.37 -17.76
CA SER A 437 -1.64 14.01 -18.16
C SER A 437 -2.80 13.02 -18.18
N SER A 438 -2.57 11.81 -18.68
CA SER A 438 -3.57 10.73 -18.66
C SER A 438 -3.91 10.30 -17.23
N ALA A 439 -2.93 10.22 -16.32
CA ALA A 439 -3.18 9.92 -14.92
C ALA A 439 -4.02 11.02 -14.23
N VAL A 440 -3.73 12.29 -14.51
CA VAL A 440 -4.52 13.44 -14.01
C VAL A 440 -5.95 13.36 -14.54
N ASP A 441 -6.14 13.09 -15.82
CA ASP A 441 -7.46 12.94 -16.43
C ASP A 441 -8.26 11.76 -15.82
N ILE A 442 -7.61 10.63 -15.57
CA ILE A 442 -8.23 9.48 -14.90
C ILE A 442 -8.76 9.87 -13.52
N LEU A 443 -7.95 10.60 -12.74
CA LEU A 443 -8.29 11.00 -11.38
C LEU A 443 -9.29 12.16 -11.32
N GLY A 444 -9.27 13.09 -12.27
CA GLY A 444 -10.12 14.27 -12.28
C GLY A 444 -11.49 14.03 -12.94
N ASN A 445 -11.51 13.36 -14.08
CA ASN A 445 -12.64 13.38 -15.00
C ASN A 445 -13.21 11.99 -15.32
N SER A 446 -12.47 10.90 -15.07
CA SER A 446 -12.92 9.52 -15.35
C SER A 446 -13.35 8.71 -14.11
N ARG A 447 -13.59 9.34 -12.94
CA ARG A 447 -13.97 8.62 -11.69
C ARG A 447 -15.41 8.12 -11.66
N SER A 448 -16.29 8.69 -12.49
CA SER A 448 -17.71 8.37 -12.49
C SER A 448 -17.94 7.05 -13.24
N THR A 449 -18.36 6.00 -12.51
CA THR A 449 -18.75 4.76 -13.15
C THR A 449 -19.99 4.97 -14.02
N GLY A 450 -20.01 4.35 -15.20
CA GLY A 450 -21.13 4.45 -16.15
C GLY A 450 -21.15 5.70 -17.02
N THR A 451 -20.09 6.52 -17.05
CA THR A 451 -19.95 7.66 -17.99
C THR A 451 -18.92 7.35 -19.08
N THR A 452 -18.97 8.09 -20.19
CA THR A 452 -17.93 7.97 -21.22
C THR A 452 -16.59 8.46 -20.66
N PRO A 453 -15.49 7.72 -20.87
CA PRO A 453 -14.17 8.17 -20.43
C PRO A 453 -13.77 9.49 -21.07
N SER A 454 -13.19 10.37 -20.27
CA SER A 454 -12.62 11.63 -20.75
C SER A 454 -11.27 11.43 -21.43
N ALA A 455 -10.73 12.49 -22.02
CA ALA A 455 -9.38 12.57 -22.55
C ALA A 455 -8.82 13.98 -22.33
N VAL A 456 -7.51 14.13 -22.47
CA VAL A 456 -6.84 15.44 -22.49
C VAL A 456 -7.26 16.21 -23.74
N LEU A 457 -7.47 17.53 -23.62
CA LEU A 457 -7.93 18.41 -24.70
C LEU A 457 -7.04 18.37 -25.94
N GLY A 458 -5.74 18.18 -25.75
CA GLY A 458 -4.75 18.17 -26.82
C GLY A 458 -4.43 19.58 -27.34
N PRO A 459 -3.26 19.75 -27.96
CA PRO A 459 -2.72 21.07 -28.31
C PRO A 459 -3.36 21.72 -29.55
N PHE A 460 -4.16 20.97 -30.32
CA PHE A 460 -4.74 21.44 -31.59
C PHE A 460 -6.22 21.85 -31.48
N TYR A 461 -6.77 21.90 -30.26
CA TYR A 461 -8.07 22.50 -30.03
C TYR A 461 -7.98 24.03 -30.18
N LEU A 462 -8.98 24.61 -30.84
CA LEU A 462 -9.20 26.05 -30.95
C LEU A 462 -10.56 26.35 -30.36
N GLU A 463 -10.60 27.32 -29.45
CA GLU A 463 -11.85 27.70 -28.79
C GLU A 463 -12.82 28.36 -29.77
N GLY A 464 -14.09 27.98 -29.67
CA GLY A 464 -15.18 28.60 -30.42
C GLY A 464 -15.17 28.31 -31.93
N PRO A 465 -15.12 27.04 -32.37
CA PRO A 465 -15.28 26.72 -33.78
C PRO A 465 -16.67 27.16 -34.29
N PRO A 466 -16.83 27.39 -35.61
CA PRO A 466 -18.07 27.93 -36.16
C PRO A 466 -19.25 26.99 -35.92
N GLU A 467 -20.36 27.57 -35.48
CA GLU A 467 -21.62 26.84 -35.33
C GLU A 467 -22.15 26.43 -36.70
N THR A 468 -22.41 25.15 -36.85
CA THR A 468 -22.64 24.48 -38.14
C THR A 468 -23.95 23.69 -38.10
N PRO A 469 -24.81 23.76 -39.13
CA PRO A 469 -26.02 22.93 -39.20
C PRO A 469 -25.69 21.42 -39.26
N GLN A 470 -26.53 20.58 -38.65
CA GLN A 470 -26.40 19.13 -38.78
C GLN A 470 -26.48 18.66 -40.25
N GLY A 471 -25.74 17.61 -40.58
CA GLY A 471 -25.62 17.03 -41.92
C GLY A 471 -24.56 17.71 -42.81
N THR A 472 -23.96 18.81 -42.36
CA THR A 472 -22.86 19.49 -43.04
C THR A 472 -21.65 18.57 -43.22
N ASP A 473 -20.93 18.75 -44.33
CA ASP A 473 -19.63 18.14 -44.57
C ASP A 473 -18.51 19.06 -44.10
N ILE A 474 -17.92 18.73 -42.96
CA ILE A 474 -16.79 19.48 -42.38
C ILE A 474 -15.46 19.15 -43.07
N GLY A 475 -15.43 18.12 -43.93
CA GLY A 475 -14.27 17.82 -44.77
C GLY A 475 -14.05 18.85 -45.88
N ALA A 476 -15.08 19.64 -46.24
CA ALA A 476 -15.00 20.78 -47.15
C ALA A 476 -14.26 20.51 -48.48
N GLY A 477 -14.35 19.28 -49.02
CA GLY A 477 -13.71 18.87 -50.27
C GLY A 477 -12.25 18.40 -50.16
N LEU A 478 -11.73 18.24 -48.93
CA LEU A 478 -10.44 17.58 -48.70
C LEU A 478 -10.47 16.13 -49.19
N ASP A 479 -9.33 15.69 -49.72
CA ASP A 479 -9.15 14.30 -50.14
C ASP A 479 -9.13 13.37 -48.91
N GLY A 480 -9.79 12.21 -49.03
CA GLY A 480 -9.95 11.24 -47.95
C GLY A 480 -11.18 10.35 -48.13
N VAL A 481 -11.24 9.25 -47.37
CA VAL A 481 -12.42 8.36 -47.35
C VAL A 481 -13.54 9.05 -46.59
N PRO A 482 -14.72 9.31 -47.18
CA PRO A 482 -15.82 9.98 -46.49
C PRO A 482 -16.28 9.21 -45.26
N LEU A 483 -16.54 9.93 -44.18
CA LEU A 483 -17.01 9.43 -42.89
C LEU A 483 -18.33 10.12 -42.53
N PHE A 484 -19.39 9.34 -42.39
CA PHE A 484 -20.64 9.80 -41.81
C PHE A 484 -20.63 9.49 -40.30
N THR A 485 -20.77 10.53 -39.49
CA THR A 485 -20.79 10.42 -38.03
C THR A 485 -22.21 10.66 -37.52
N GLU A 486 -22.75 9.70 -36.77
CA GLU A 486 -24.00 9.81 -36.02
C GLU A 486 -23.72 9.49 -34.55
N VAL A 487 -23.72 10.50 -33.69
CA VAL A 487 -23.49 10.32 -32.26
C VAL A 487 -24.68 10.77 -31.45
N ARG A 488 -24.89 10.14 -30.30
CA ARG A 488 -25.94 10.50 -29.34
C ARG A 488 -25.31 10.97 -28.03
N VAL A 489 -25.88 11.99 -27.41
CA VAL A 489 -25.48 12.48 -26.08
C VAL A 489 -26.62 12.20 -25.10
N VAL A 490 -26.31 11.50 -24.01
CA VAL A 490 -27.27 11.11 -22.97
C VAL A 490 -26.75 11.42 -21.57
N SER A 491 -27.66 11.54 -20.61
CA SER A 491 -27.33 11.59 -19.18
C SER A 491 -26.93 10.21 -18.64
N GLN A 492 -26.41 10.16 -17.42
CA GLN A 492 -26.16 8.91 -16.68
C GLN A 492 -27.40 8.02 -16.52
N THR A 493 -28.62 8.56 -16.60
CA THR A 493 -29.87 7.79 -16.53
C THR A 493 -30.37 7.34 -17.91
N GLY A 494 -29.65 7.68 -18.98
CA GLY A 494 -29.99 7.35 -20.36
C GLY A 494 -30.95 8.34 -21.03
N GLU A 495 -31.23 9.48 -20.40
CA GLU A 495 -32.09 10.52 -20.98
C GLU A 495 -31.33 11.26 -22.10
N PRO A 496 -31.93 11.45 -23.28
CA PRO A 496 -31.34 12.26 -24.33
C PRO A 496 -31.09 13.71 -23.89
N LEU A 497 -29.92 14.25 -24.21
CA LEU A 497 -29.55 15.62 -23.91
C LEU A 497 -29.67 16.48 -25.16
N ALA A 498 -30.80 17.17 -25.30
CA ALA A 498 -31.05 18.15 -26.36
C ALA A 498 -30.25 19.43 -26.15
N ASP A 499 -29.93 20.12 -27.25
CA ASP A 499 -29.19 21.39 -27.26
C ASP A 499 -27.80 21.33 -26.58
N ALA A 500 -27.21 20.13 -26.48
CA ALA A 500 -25.83 19.96 -26.05
C ALA A 500 -24.90 20.52 -27.14
N VAL A 501 -23.96 21.37 -26.74
CA VAL A 501 -22.95 21.96 -27.63
C VAL A 501 -21.82 20.96 -27.80
N VAL A 502 -21.56 20.55 -29.04
CA VAL A 502 -20.54 19.55 -29.39
C VAL A 502 -19.54 20.16 -30.35
N ASP A 503 -18.31 20.37 -29.88
CA ASP A 503 -17.18 20.72 -30.73
C ASP A 503 -16.51 19.45 -31.20
N VAL A 504 -16.25 19.35 -32.50
CA VAL A 504 -15.52 18.24 -33.13
C VAL A 504 -14.28 18.75 -33.84
N TRP A 505 -13.20 17.99 -33.78
CA TRP A 505 -11.99 18.25 -34.56
C TRP A 505 -11.19 16.97 -34.81
N GLN A 506 -10.43 16.91 -35.89
CA GLN A 506 -9.62 15.74 -36.25
C GLN A 506 -8.51 16.10 -37.25
N SER A 507 -7.59 15.16 -37.48
CA SER A 507 -6.61 15.23 -38.57
C SER A 507 -7.21 14.89 -39.94
N ASN A 508 -6.54 15.34 -41.00
CA ASN A 508 -6.83 14.94 -42.38
C ASN A 508 -6.24 13.55 -42.71
N LYS A 509 -6.38 13.10 -43.97
CA LYS A 509 -5.86 11.80 -44.44
C LYS A 509 -4.34 11.64 -44.33
N ASP A 510 -3.61 12.75 -44.21
CA ASP A 510 -2.14 12.80 -44.12
C ASP A 510 -1.67 13.04 -42.68
N GLY A 511 -2.59 13.13 -41.72
CA GLY A 511 -2.28 13.30 -40.30
C GLY A 511 -2.10 14.75 -39.84
N PHE A 512 -2.48 15.74 -40.64
CA PHE A 512 -2.38 17.16 -40.29
C PHE A 512 -3.71 17.74 -39.80
N TYR A 513 -3.67 18.55 -38.74
CA TYR A 513 -4.78 19.40 -38.33
C TYR A 513 -4.84 20.68 -39.17
N ASP A 514 -6.01 21.30 -39.26
CA ASP A 514 -6.25 22.56 -39.98
C ASP A 514 -5.24 23.67 -39.62
N VAL A 515 -4.90 23.83 -38.33
CA VAL A 515 -3.91 24.80 -37.83
C VAL A 515 -2.49 24.59 -38.38
N GLN A 516 -2.21 23.41 -38.93
CA GLN A 516 -0.93 23.06 -39.55
C GLN A 516 -0.97 23.22 -41.09
N LEU A 517 -2.12 23.62 -41.65
CA LEU A 517 -2.36 23.76 -43.09
C LEU A 517 -2.64 25.23 -43.46
N PRO A 518 -1.62 26.10 -43.49
CA PRO A 518 -1.79 27.54 -43.70
C PRO A 518 -2.36 27.90 -45.09
N GLU A 519 -2.36 26.96 -46.04
CA GLU A 519 -2.86 27.15 -47.40
C GLU A 519 -4.37 26.83 -47.54
N VAL A 520 -5.01 26.28 -46.51
CA VAL A 520 -6.45 25.96 -46.52
C VAL A 520 -7.24 27.12 -45.94
N GLU A 521 -8.15 27.70 -46.73
CA GLU A 521 -9.01 28.80 -46.27
C GLU A 521 -10.15 28.29 -45.38
N GLY A 522 -10.23 28.83 -44.16
CA GLY A 522 -11.31 28.57 -43.21
C GLY A 522 -11.10 27.32 -42.35
N PRO A 523 -11.91 27.15 -41.28
CA PRO A 523 -11.86 25.97 -40.44
C PRO A 523 -12.34 24.75 -41.22
N VAL A 524 -11.47 23.77 -41.39
CA VAL A 524 -11.76 22.47 -42.01
C VAL A 524 -11.57 21.36 -40.98
N LEU A 525 -12.35 20.29 -41.10
CA LEU A 525 -12.32 19.15 -40.16
C LEU A 525 -12.58 19.55 -38.71
N ARG A 526 -13.20 20.71 -38.50
CA ARG A 526 -13.54 21.30 -37.21
C ARG A 526 -14.87 22.02 -37.31
N ALA A 527 -15.76 21.80 -36.33
CA ALA A 527 -17.05 22.48 -36.28
C ALA A 527 -17.65 22.44 -34.86
N ARG A 528 -18.59 23.34 -34.60
CA ARG A 528 -19.49 23.30 -33.45
C ARG A 528 -20.89 22.90 -33.90
N PHE A 529 -21.51 21.96 -33.22
CA PHE A 529 -22.88 21.54 -33.47
C PHE A 529 -23.74 21.59 -32.20
N ARG A 530 -25.06 21.46 -32.39
CA ARG A 530 -26.04 21.25 -31.31
C ARG A 530 -26.80 19.95 -31.55
N THR A 531 -26.99 19.18 -30.48
CA THR A 531 -27.82 17.96 -30.55
C THR A 531 -29.30 18.29 -30.74
N ASP A 532 -30.02 17.40 -31.43
CA ASP A 532 -31.48 17.51 -31.59
C ASP A 532 -32.25 17.05 -30.33
N ASP A 533 -33.58 17.05 -30.38
CA ASP A 533 -34.45 16.66 -29.26
C ASP A 533 -34.21 15.20 -28.78
N ASP A 534 -33.67 14.34 -29.65
CA ASP A 534 -33.28 12.97 -29.35
C ASP A 534 -31.82 12.85 -28.89
N GLY A 535 -31.16 13.98 -28.65
CA GLY A 535 -29.75 14.06 -28.27
C GLY A 535 -28.80 13.66 -29.41
N LEU A 536 -29.26 13.63 -30.66
CA LEU A 536 -28.47 13.18 -31.80
C LEU A 536 -27.74 14.31 -32.49
N LEU A 537 -26.56 13.98 -33.00
CA LEU A 537 -25.71 14.82 -33.84
C LEU A 537 -25.28 14.02 -35.07
N ARG A 538 -25.52 14.59 -36.26
CA ARG A 538 -25.11 14.02 -37.55
C ARG A 538 -24.26 14.98 -38.35
N TYR A 539 -23.16 14.51 -38.94
CA TYR A 539 -22.34 15.28 -39.88
C TYR A 539 -21.48 14.37 -40.77
N TRP A 540 -20.91 14.95 -41.83
CA TRP A 540 -19.93 14.29 -42.69
C TRP A 540 -18.54 14.86 -42.46
N SER A 541 -17.53 14.01 -42.59
CA SER A 541 -16.10 14.32 -42.53
C SER A 541 -15.35 13.33 -43.42
N ILE A 542 -14.05 13.18 -43.20
CA ILE A 542 -13.21 12.11 -43.76
C ILE A 542 -12.64 11.24 -42.63
N LEU A 543 -12.14 10.04 -42.94
CA LEU A 543 -11.43 9.22 -41.97
C LEU A 543 -10.17 9.94 -41.46
N PRO A 544 -9.95 9.99 -40.12
CA PRO A 544 -8.70 10.51 -39.56
C PRO A 544 -7.55 9.53 -39.84
N ALA A 545 -6.33 10.07 -39.89
CA ALA A 545 -5.12 9.29 -40.04
C ALA A 545 -4.27 9.27 -38.76
N ASP A 546 -3.50 8.19 -38.60
CA ASP A 546 -2.41 8.12 -37.62
C ASP A 546 -1.41 9.25 -37.90
N TYR A 547 -0.94 9.92 -36.86
CA TYR A 547 -0.07 11.09 -37.04
C TYR A 547 1.02 11.17 -35.98
N PRO A 548 2.20 11.69 -36.31
CA PRO A 548 3.26 11.89 -35.34
C PRO A 548 3.01 13.14 -34.48
N ILE A 549 3.32 13.06 -33.19
CA ILE A 549 3.60 14.26 -32.38
C ILE A 549 4.93 14.90 -32.83
N PRO A 550 5.18 16.18 -32.52
CA PRO A 550 6.48 16.80 -32.78
C PRO A 550 7.62 15.96 -32.20
N SER A 551 8.63 15.69 -33.02
CA SER A 551 9.79 14.85 -32.67
C SER A 551 11.14 15.56 -32.86
N ASP A 552 11.10 16.85 -33.19
CA ASP A 552 12.24 17.75 -33.43
C ASP A 552 12.78 18.42 -32.15
N GLY A 553 12.19 18.09 -30.98
CA GLY A 553 12.55 18.64 -29.68
C GLY A 553 13.04 17.59 -28.68
N PRO A 554 13.33 17.99 -27.43
CA PRO A 554 13.82 17.10 -26.38
C PRO A 554 12.90 15.88 -26.16
N VAL A 555 11.57 16.05 -26.21
CA VAL A 555 10.66 14.90 -26.03
C VAL A 555 10.82 13.88 -27.16
N GLY A 556 11.03 14.34 -28.39
CA GLY A 556 11.36 13.48 -29.53
C GLY A 556 12.66 12.70 -29.33
N GLU A 557 13.71 13.37 -28.84
CA GLU A 557 14.99 12.73 -28.49
C GLU A 557 14.81 11.67 -27.39
N MET A 558 14.01 11.96 -26.37
CA MET A 558 13.69 11.01 -25.29
C MET A 558 12.96 9.78 -25.81
N LEU A 559 11.95 9.96 -26.66
CA LEU A 559 11.22 8.84 -27.27
C LEU A 559 12.16 7.99 -28.12
N ALA A 560 13.01 8.61 -28.94
CA ALA A 560 14.00 7.89 -29.75
C ALA A 560 15.00 7.12 -28.88
N ALA A 561 15.52 7.73 -27.82
CA ALA A 561 16.42 7.09 -26.86
C ALA A 561 15.78 5.90 -26.15
N ALA A 562 14.47 5.96 -25.89
CA ALA A 562 13.68 4.86 -25.33
C ALA A 562 13.19 3.85 -26.37
N ASN A 563 13.61 3.96 -27.64
CA ASN A 563 13.14 3.12 -28.75
C ASN A 563 11.60 3.14 -28.91
N ARG A 564 10.98 4.29 -28.66
CA ARG A 564 9.55 4.57 -28.82
C ARG A 564 9.30 5.42 -30.08
N HIS A 565 8.17 5.18 -30.74
CA HIS A 565 7.74 6.01 -31.86
C HIS A 565 6.94 7.24 -31.41
N ALA A 566 6.88 8.27 -32.26
CA ALA A 566 6.13 9.50 -32.01
C ALA A 566 4.65 9.43 -32.47
N TYR A 567 4.17 8.31 -32.99
CA TYR A 567 2.82 8.22 -33.56
C TYR A 567 1.72 8.15 -32.50
N ARG A 568 0.66 8.92 -32.74
CA ARG A 568 -0.65 8.77 -32.13
C ARG A 568 -1.56 7.94 -33.02
N ALA A 569 -2.42 7.16 -32.38
CA ALA A 569 -3.50 6.45 -33.06
C ALA A 569 -4.46 7.45 -33.73
N ALA A 570 -4.97 7.16 -34.93
CA ALA A 570 -6.02 7.96 -35.58
C ALA A 570 -7.23 8.16 -34.65
N HIS A 571 -7.81 9.36 -34.58
CA HIS A 571 -9.00 9.62 -33.76
C HIS A 571 -9.81 10.83 -34.22
N VAL A 572 -11.06 10.89 -33.76
CA VAL A 572 -11.93 12.07 -33.82
C VAL A 572 -12.13 12.59 -32.40
N HIS A 573 -11.92 13.88 -32.19
CA HIS A 573 -12.13 14.51 -30.89
C HIS A 573 -13.54 15.06 -30.73
N PHE A 574 -13.98 15.09 -29.46
CA PHE A 574 -15.26 15.65 -29.05
C PHE A 574 -15.07 16.45 -27.76
N LEU A 575 -15.62 17.67 -27.73
CA LEU A 575 -15.82 18.45 -26.52
C LEU A 575 -17.32 18.73 -26.40
N ILE A 576 -17.95 18.19 -25.36
CA ILE A 576 -19.39 18.17 -25.19
C ILE A 576 -19.76 18.95 -23.93
N ASN A 577 -20.58 19.97 -24.11
CA ASN A 577 -21.17 20.76 -23.04
C ASN A 577 -22.69 20.58 -23.04
N ALA A 578 -23.26 20.21 -21.89
CA ALA A 578 -24.70 20.18 -21.69
C ALA A 578 -25.04 20.82 -20.35
N VAL A 579 -26.13 21.59 -20.30
CA VAL A 579 -26.55 22.28 -19.08
C VAL A 579 -26.77 21.27 -17.94
N GLY A 580 -26.22 21.58 -16.75
CA GLY A 580 -26.32 20.72 -15.57
C GLY A 580 -25.43 19.46 -15.60
N HIS A 581 -24.56 19.33 -16.59
CA HIS A 581 -23.65 18.19 -16.75
C HIS A 581 -22.19 18.64 -16.81
N GLN A 582 -21.28 17.78 -16.38
CA GLN A 582 -19.84 18.01 -16.47
C GLN A 582 -19.43 18.04 -17.95
N GLN A 583 -18.61 19.01 -18.33
CA GLN A 583 -18.02 19.07 -19.66
C GLN A 583 -17.22 17.79 -19.93
N LEU A 584 -17.49 17.13 -21.06
CA LEU A 584 -16.79 15.94 -21.49
C LEU A 584 -15.87 16.29 -22.66
N ILE A 585 -14.56 16.18 -22.44
CA ILE A 585 -13.55 16.15 -23.50
C ILE A 585 -13.22 14.68 -23.73
N THR A 586 -13.31 14.19 -24.95
CA THR A 586 -13.04 12.78 -25.28
C THR A 586 -12.61 12.62 -26.74
N GLN A 587 -12.32 11.39 -27.14
CA GLN A 587 -11.85 11.03 -28.47
C GLN A 587 -12.30 9.61 -28.81
N LEU A 588 -12.59 9.34 -30.09
CA LEU A 588 -12.96 8.00 -30.58
C LEU A 588 -11.94 7.51 -31.59
N PHE A 589 -11.45 6.29 -31.40
CA PHE A 589 -10.40 5.67 -32.20
C PHE A 589 -10.99 4.58 -33.09
N PRO A 590 -10.72 4.55 -34.41
CA PRO A 590 -11.11 3.44 -35.25
C PRO A 590 -10.30 2.19 -34.91
N THR A 591 -10.95 1.03 -34.86
CA THR A 591 -10.30 -0.29 -34.67
C THR A 591 -9.21 -0.58 -35.70
N SER A 592 -9.22 0.09 -36.85
CA SER A 592 -8.21 -0.06 -37.91
C SER A 592 -6.93 0.75 -37.67
N SER A 593 -6.87 1.58 -36.62
CA SER A 593 -5.69 2.39 -36.29
C SER A 593 -4.49 1.51 -35.92
N LYS A 594 -3.29 1.88 -36.41
CA LYS A 594 -2.09 1.05 -36.24
C LYS A 594 -1.47 1.13 -34.84
N TYR A 595 -1.72 2.23 -34.13
CA TYR A 595 -1.00 2.58 -32.91
C TYR A 595 -1.88 2.52 -31.65
N LEU A 596 -2.96 1.74 -31.68
CA LEU A 596 -3.88 1.60 -30.54
C LEU A 596 -3.18 1.11 -29.26
N ASP A 597 -2.25 0.16 -29.40
CA ASP A 597 -1.54 -0.45 -28.27
C ASP A 597 -0.23 0.26 -27.90
N SER A 598 0.14 1.32 -28.64
CA SER A 598 1.45 1.96 -28.52
C SER A 598 1.42 3.49 -28.66
N ASP A 599 0.25 4.11 -28.55
CA ASP A 599 0.04 5.57 -28.66
C ASP A 599 1.08 6.36 -27.85
N ALA A 600 1.74 7.31 -28.51
CA ALA A 600 2.89 8.02 -27.96
C ALA A 600 2.58 8.82 -26.67
N VAL A 601 1.32 9.16 -26.44
CA VAL A 601 0.87 9.99 -25.31
C VAL A 601 -0.09 9.26 -24.36
N PHE A 602 -0.21 7.94 -24.50
CA PHE A 602 -1.12 7.13 -23.67
C PHE A 602 -2.57 7.64 -23.67
N GLY A 603 -3.04 8.15 -24.81
CA GLY A 603 -4.39 8.71 -24.95
C GLY A 603 -5.48 7.66 -25.22
N VAL A 604 -5.09 6.46 -25.68
CA VAL A 604 -6.03 5.40 -26.05
C VAL A 604 -6.62 4.75 -24.80
N LYS A 605 -7.96 4.70 -24.74
CA LYS A 605 -8.70 3.98 -23.70
C LYS A 605 -9.59 2.93 -24.38
N GLN A 606 -9.59 1.71 -23.84
CA GLN A 606 -10.34 0.58 -24.43
C GLN A 606 -11.82 0.90 -24.75
N PRO A 607 -12.61 1.59 -23.89
CA PRO A 607 -14.00 1.92 -24.21
C PRO A 607 -14.21 2.96 -25.32
N LEU A 608 -13.12 3.58 -25.78
CA LEU A 608 -13.11 4.61 -26.83
C LEU A 608 -12.61 4.05 -28.18
N ILE A 609 -12.23 2.77 -28.24
CA ILE A 609 -11.91 2.08 -29.49
C ILE A 609 -13.21 1.56 -30.08
N VAL A 610 -13.56 2.06 -31.26
CA VAL A 610 -14.86 1.81 -31.90
C VAL A 610 -14.68 1.42 -33.37
N GLU A 611 -15.61 0.61 -33.89
CA GLU A 611 -15.56 0.20 -35.29
C GLU A 611 -16.13 1.30 -36.18
N PHE A 612 -15.32 1.77 -37.14
CA PHE A 612 -15.78 2.67 -38.18
C PHE A 612 -16.21 1.78 -39.35
N THR A 613 -17.50 1.42 -39.37
CA THR A 613 -18.03 0.39 -40.26
C THR A 613 -18.04 0.86 -41.72
N ASN A 614 -18.03 -0.09 -42.67
CA ASN A 614 -18.30 0.16 -44.08
C ASN A 614 -19.66 -0.47 -44.42
N PRO A 615 -20.78 0.27 -44.33
CA PRO A 615 -22.11 -0.31 -44.52
C PRO A 615 -22.34 -0.82 -45.95
N GLY A 616 -21.60 -0.29 -46.93
CA GLY A 616 -21.95 -0.41 -48.34
C GLY A 616 -23.30 0.24 -48.67
N GLY A 617 -23.64 0.31 -49.96
CA GLY A 617 -24.95 0.83 -50.38
C GLY A 617 -25.10 2.36 -50.27
N PRO A 618 -26.35 2.87 -50.37
CA PRO A 618 -26.62 4.31 -50.39
C PRO A 618 -26.30 4.95 -49.03
N THR A 619 -25.91 6.23 -49.05
CA THR A 619 -25.66 6.96 -47.81
C THR A 619 -26.97 7.28 -47.08
N PRO A 620 -26.94 7.51 -45.74
CA PRO A 620 -28.16 7.72 -44.94
C PRO A 620 -28.99 8.95 -45.36
N ASP A 621 -28.34 9.96 -45.93
CA ASP A 621 -28.93 11.22 -46.39
C ASP A 621 -29.17 11.25 -47.92
N GLY A 622 -28.90 10.15 -48.63
CA GLY A 622 -29.02 10.08 -50.10
C GLY A 622 -27.91 10.80 -50.87
N ARG A 623 -26.87 11.30 -50.19
CA ARG A 623 -25.65 11.83 -50.80
C ARG A 623 -25.00 10.81 -51.74
N LYS A 624 -24.58 11.27 -52.90
CA LYS A 624 -23.83 10.44 -53.86
C LYS A 624 -22.35 10.48 -53.51
N VAL A 625 -21.83 9.39 -52.97
CA VAL A 625 -20.39 9.20 -52.74
C VAL A 625 -19.83 8.27 -53.81
N THR A 626 -18.74 8.67 -54.45
CA THR A 626 -17.99 7.83 -55.39
C THR A 626 -16.95 7.02 -54.63
N GLY A 627 -17.11 5.69 -54.60
CA GLY A 627 -16.18 4.80 -53.88
C GLY A 627 -16.71 4.36 -52.52
N GLU A 628 -15.79 4.01 -51.62
CA GLU A 628 -16.14 3.58 -50.26
C GLU A 628 -16.40 4.77 -49.32
N TRP A 629 -17.24 4.55 -48.31
CA TRP A 629 -17.44 5.48 -47.19
C TRP A 629 -17.48 4.69 -45.88
N ARG A 630 -17.38 5.39 -44.75
CA ARG A 630 -17.41 4.81 -43.41
C ARG A 630 -18.50 5.44 -42.55
N ARG A 631 -18.97 4.70 -41.55
CA ARG A 631 -19.95 5.15 -40.57
C ARG A 631 -19.40 5.02 -39.15
N LEU A 632 -19.54 6.09 -38.37
CA LEU A 632 -19.23 6.14 -36.94
C LEU A 632 -20.54 6.32 -36.16
N ASP A 633 -20.87 5.32 -35.33
CA ASP A 633 -21.99 5.36 -34.40
C ASP A 633 -21.46 5.30 -32.96
N TYR A 634 -21.87 6.23 -32.10
CA TYR A 634 -21.49 6.21 -30.67
C TYR A 634 -22.51 6.90 -29.77
N THR A 635 -22.57 6.50 -28.49
CA THR A 635 -23.37 7.18 -27.46
C THR A 635 -22.47 7.68 -26.35
N PHE A 636 -22.42 9.00 -26.17
CA PHE A 636 -21.74 9.69 -25.08
C PHE A 636 -22.64 9.78 -23.87
N THR A 637 -22.16 9.34 -22.70
CA THR A 637 -22.86 9.44 -21.43
C THR A 637 -22.17 10.47 -20.53
N LEU A 638 -22.86 11.56 -20.22
CA LEU A 638 -22.32 12.68 -19.43
C LEU A 638 -22.65 12.55 -17.93
N ALA A 639 -21.66 12.86 -17.09
CA ALA A 639 -21.84 12.97 -15.65
C ALA A 639 -22.67 14.21 -15.29
N ARG A 640 -23.53 14.12 -14.28
CA ARG A 640 -24.22 15.29 -13.74
C ARG A 640 -23.27 16.10 -12.85
N ILE A 641 -23.34 17.43 -12.90
CA ILE A 641 -22.60 18.27 -11.94
C ILE A 641 -23.21 18.03 -10.56
N PRO A 642 -22.42 17.66 -9.52
CA PRO A 642 -22.94 17.54 -8.16
C PRO A 642 -23.50 18.89 -7.68
N ASP A 643 -24.55 18.86 -6.85
CA ASP A 643 -25.16 20.07 -6.29
C ASP A 643 -24.07 20.99 -5.68
N PRO A 644 -23.91 22.23 -6.17
CA PRO A 644 -22.83 23.13 -5.73
C PRO A 644 -22.78 23.33 -4.21
N ALA A 645 -23.92 23.19 -3.51
CA ALA A 645 -23.97 23.25 -2.04
C ALA A 645 -23.16 22.14 -1.31
N ARG A 646 -22.66 21.12 -2.02
CA ARG A 646 -21.79 20.07 -1.48
C ARG A 646 -20.32 20.16 -1.94
N LEU A 647 -19.97 21.13 -2.78
CA LEU A 647 -18.61 21.27 -3.35
C LEU A 647 -17.84 22.49 -2.82
N PHE A 648 -18.50 23.46 -2.17
CA PHE A 648 -17.84 24.63 -1.59
C PHE A 648 -17.19 24.37 -0.22
N ASP A 649 -16.37 23.33 -0.13
CA ASP A 649 -15.45 23.14 1.01
C ASP A 649 -13.98 23.02 0.59
N ASP A 650 -13.65 23.07 -0.71
CA ASP A 650 -12.25 23.03 -1.18
C ASP A 650 -11.93 24.18 -2.15
N ALA A 651 -11.22 25.17 -1.61
CA ALA A 651 -10.70 26.33 -2.32
C ALA A 651 -9.62 25.92 -3.33
N PHE A 652 -9.97 25.96 -4.62
CA PHE A 652 -9.05 25.89 -5.76
C PHE A 652 -9.38 26.96 -6.80
N VAL A 653 -9.43 28.22 -6.36
CA VAL A 653 -9.42 29.39 -7.24
C VAL A 653 -8.54 30.43 -6.54
N ASP A 654 -7.22 30.34 -6.72
CA ASP A 654 -6.28 31.45 -6.40
C ASP A 654 -4.83 31.19 -6.86
N VAL A 655 -4.63 30.46 -7.98
CA VAL A 655 -3.27 30.25 -8.54
C VAL A 655 -3.13 30.79 -9.97
N MET A 656 -4.18 31.37 -10.54
CA MET A 656 -4.11 32.05 -11.85
C MET A 656 -3.94 33.58 -11.76
N GLU A 657 -3.90 34.19 -10.58
CA GLU A 657 -3.64 35.64 -10.42
C GLU A 657 -2.14 36.01 -10.29
N ILE A 658 -1.21 35.04 -10.31
CA ILE A 658 0.24 35.33 -10.15
C ILE A 658 0.99 35.40 -11.51
N VAL A 659 0.30 35.35 -12.65
CA VAL A 659 0.93 35.45 -14.00
C VAL A 659 0.39 36.63 -14.84
N GLU A 660 -0.31 37.58 -14.24
CA GLU A 660 -0.78 38.80 -14.94
C GLU A 660 0.05 40.08 -14.67
N ASP A 661 1.24 39.98 -14.07
CA ASP A 661 2.10 41.15 -13.82
C ASP A 661 3.42 41.12 -14.62
N VAL A 662 3.33 40.77 -15.91
CA VAL A 662 4.45 40.84 -16.88
C VAL A 662 4.46 42.19 -17.61
N ASP A 663 4.21 43.30 -16.90
CA ASP A 663 4.33 44.65 -17.47
C ASP A 663 5.08 45.66 -16.59
N GLN A 664 5.78 45.22 -15.53
CA GLN A 664 6.70 46.09 -14.77
C GLN A 664 8.04 45.42 -14.48
N ALA A 665 8.93 45.42 -15.47
CA ALA A 665 10.36 45.28 -15.24
C ALA A 665 11.07 46.60 -15.52
N PRO A 666 11.85 47.12 -14.55
CA PRO A 666 13.13 47.71 -14.86
C PRO A 666 14.25 46.85 -14.26
N ASP A 667 15.07 46.32 -15.17
CA ASP A 667 16.53 46.23 -15.04
C ASP A 667 17.10 45.42 -13.87
N ILE A 668 17.19 44.10 -14.05
CA ILE A 668 18.17 43.25 -13.36
C ILE A 668 18.97 42.46 -14.41
N VAL A 669 19.70 43.19 -15.25
CA VAL A 669 20.85 42.66 -15.98
C VAL A 669 22.09 43.34 -15.42
N GLY A 670 22.68 42.73 -14.39
CA GLY A 670 23.97 43.17 -13.85
C GLY A 670 24.11 42.90 -12.37
N ARG A 671 24.45 41.66 -12.00
CA ARG A 671 25.20 41.27 -10.77
C ARG A 671 25.23 39.75 -10.60
N VAL A 672 25.89 39.04 -11.51
CA VAL A 672 26.51 37.74 -11.20
C VAL A 672 27.82 37.63 -11.99
N LEU A 673 28.77 38.49 -11.65
CA LEU A 673 30.20 38.24 -11.75
C LEU A 673 30.81 38.86 -10.49
N ASP A 674 31.66 38.09 -9.80
CA ASP A 674 32.28 38.30 -8.48
C ASP A 674 31.44 37.90 -7.25
N VAL A 675 31.44 36.60 -6.91
CA VAL A 675 32.04 36.00 -5.67
C VAL A 675 32.30 34.51 -5.92
#